data_AF-A0A2H5YL69-F1
#
_entry.id   AF-A0A2H5YL69-F1
#
_cell.length_a   1.000
_cell.length_b   1.000
_cell.length_c   1.000
_cell.angle_alpha   90.00
_cell.angle_beta   90.00
_cell.angle_gamma   90.00
#
_symmetry.space_group_name_H-M   'P 1'
#
loop_
_entity.id
_entity.type
_entity.pdbx_description
1 polymer ?
#
loop_
_entity_poly.entity_id
_entity_poly.type
_entity_poly.pdbx_seq_one_letter_code
_entity_poly.pdbx_strand_id
1 'polypeptide(L)'
;MLSGPARRPWGLLLAGVLLAVLTALAFGSDSPALPGLGGPRLAQAIPPHSPALDTDDDDDDILVKDRDRDGVPDSTDNCPRTANASQEDTDGDGRGDACDPDLDNDGVPNTADKRPVPAGPGVRALDATTTDSDGDGVPDASDNCPFVPNASQEDTDRDGIGDACDTDGDNDGVPDSSDNCPQDPNPDQVDSDGDGEGDACDPVAEVFYVRSTDGGQTFGNYYNISNDGLHSGIAHVAASGGVVHIVWDRGDEPREVVYRRSLDGGVSFAPIFNASSNNGDSSESDLTVGGSVLHVVWEEDVLDANGNPDPCCPGDEAYYRRSGDAGQTFSASRNLSQTPNAHSRDPDVATSGNLVGVVHEDPTPGNDDIFFERSTDGGLTWSTFVNLSQDAGQSAEPAIDISGNTVHVVWEHRASGRIAYVRSTDGGVTWSAPLLLPAGADRAAIVAASGSTVHVVACGGGEVRYYRSTDGGATWGAPVNLSNNPGACSKPMVDVLGDQVYVVWEDTTTGASDVYLRRSSDGGITFAPTQNLSNNAGESSEPSVAVDPSTGHVYVVWYDFTRPTPPAAPADADSDGVADPSDNCPGVANPDQADADGDGQGDACDPDDDNDGVPDASDNCPFAANAAQTDTDGDGQGDACDSDDDGDGVADPFDNCPLVPNAGQENTDGDGQGDACDDDDDNDGIPDASDPCPLQSDCDSDGVPDSSDNCRLAFNPAQQDSDGDGTGDACDTDGNPMLAFVAAGPGGATLYEFGRGTTGEIWYRAWDGTAWSAWTGLSAVANSPPTVATSGADLYVFARGSDDGLWYRRLSGGTWDAWTPLGGTMRGVPAAVATAGGHIYVFVRGASGDIWYRHWDGTAWQPWASLGGLATESPGALALDSEVFLFVRGSDDGLWYRRLSGATWGDWASLGGPVSSGPRPVALGSVEADVFARGTDNAVWYRHWDGTTWGAWQTLGGSLHSPPQPLAVGGSLFLMALGTGDDLWYRQLSGGTWADWQPLEGRLTAAPALVAFQSGAFVFGRGSEGDVWYRHWDGTTWGAWQPLGGLVTAGVP
;
A
#
# COMPACT_ATOMS: atom_id res chain seq x y z
N MET A 1 -20.65 28.89 19.13
CA MET A 1 -21.76 29.34 19.99
C MET A 1 -23.10 28.93 19.37
N LEU A 2 -23.86 28.16 20.13
CA LEU A 2 -25.30 27.85 20.09
C LEU A 2 -26.23 28.54 19.06
N SER A 3 -27.08 27.67 18.48
CA SER A 3 -28.53 27.82 18.21
C SER A 3 -29.01 28.38 16.85
N GLY A 4 -29.78 27.53 16.12
CA GLY A 4 -30.52 27.81 14.86
C GLY A 4 -31.76 28.69 15.03
N PRO A 5 -32.90 28.52 14.30
CA PRO A 5 -33.26 27.45 13.36
C PRO A 5 -34.14 27.84 12.11
N ALA A 6 -34.37 26.84 11.24
CA ALA A 6 -35.62 26.51 10.51
C ALA A 6 -36.32 27.49 9.53
N ARG A 7 -36.54 27.06 8.27
CA ARG A 7 -37.82 26.53 7.73
C ARG A 7 -37.84 26.41 6.17
N ARG A 8 -38.15 25.19 5.69
CA ARG A 8 -38.70 24.80 4.36
C ARG A 8 -40.00 25.57 4.01
N PRO A 9 -40.59 25.62 2.77
CA PRO A 9 -40.83 24.49 1.82
C PRO A 9 -40.97 24.69 0.27
N TRP A 10 -40.71 23.58 -0.48
CA TRP A 10 -41.33 23.03 -1.74
C TRP A 10 -41.19 23.80 -3.08
N GLY A 11 -40.91 23.20 -4.26
CA GLY A 11 -40.68 21.82 -4.72
C GLY A 11 -40.68 21.71 -6.27
N LEU A 12 -40.59 20.44 -6.76
CA LEU A 12 -40.91 19.89 -8.12
C LEU A 12 -39.84 20.03 -9.24
N LEU A 13 -39.43 19.02 -10.06
CA LEU A 13 -39.95 17.68 -10.46
C LEU A 13 -38.85 16.73 -11.04
N LEU A 14 -39.04 15.41 -10.81
CA LEU A 14 -38.81 14.20 -11.65
C LEU A 14 -37.40 13.88 -12.23
N ALA A 15 -36.89 12.65 -12.35
CA ALA A 15 -37.23 11.27 -11.92
C ALA A 15 -36.11 10.31 -12.41
N GLY A 16 -35.81 9.19 -11.72
CA GLY A 16 -35.15 8.04 -12.37
C GLY A 16 -34.31 7.02 -11.56
N VAL A 17 -34.86 6.36 -10.52
CA VAL A 17 -34.78 4.90 -10.14
C VAL A 17 -33.40 4.18 -10.18
N LEU A 18 -32.75 3.61 -9.14
CA LEU A 18 -33.02 2.93 -7.84
C LEU A 18 -33.47 1.45 -7.91
N LEU A 19 -32.73 0.53 -7.25
CA LEU A 19 -33.36 -0.48 -6.36
C LEU A 19 -32.39 -1.12 -5.35
N ALA A 20 -32.80 -1.13 -4.07
CA ALA A 20 -32.25 -1.92 -2.97
C ALA A 20 -33.39 -2.68 -2.24
N VAL A 21 -33.11 -3.95 -1.91
CA VAL A 21 -33.28 -4.66 -0.61
C VAL A 21 -34.65 -4.73 0.15
N LEU A 22 -35.05 -6.00 0.38
CA LEU A 22 -35.75 -6.72 1.50
C LEU A 22 -37.22 -6.49 1.96
N THR A 23 -37.91 -7.66 2.05
CA THR A 23 -38.91 -8.18 3.05
C THR A 23 -40.28 -7.53 3.18
N ALA A 24 -41.43 -8.20 3.43
CA ALA A 24 -41.85 -9.62 3.55
C ALA A 24 -43.41 -9.67 3.56
N LEU A 25 -43.98 -10.88 3.40
CA LEU A 25 -45.30 -11.39 3.87
C LEU A 25 -46.22 -12.05 2.80
N ALA A 26 -46.10 -13.38 2.75
CA ALA A 26 -47.13 -14.39 3.07
C ALA A 26 -48.31 -14.76 2.12
N PHE A 27 -48.47 -16.10 2.03
CA PHE A 27 -49.65 -16.96 1.73
C PHE A 27 -50.08 -17.24 0.28
N GLY A 28 -50.18 -18.55 -0.05
CA GLY A 28 -51.10 -19.06 -1.08
C GLY A 28 -50.72 -20.39 -1.74
N SER A 29 -51.15 -21.49 -1.12
CA SER A 29 -51.23 -22.89 -1.58
C SER A 29 -51.63 -23.17 -3.05
N ASP A 30 -51.00 -24.16 -3.70
CA ASP A 30 -51.64 -25.43 -4.09
C ASP A 30 -50.69 -26.39 -4.87
N SER A 31 -50.56 -27.61 -4.34
CA SER A 31 -50.01 -28.85 -4.96
C SER A 31 -51.06 -29.49 -5.91
N PRO A 32 -50.86 -30.61 -6.69
CA PRO A 32 -49.98 -31.77 -6.40
C PRO A 32 -49.39 -32.57 -7.60
N ALA A 33 -48.51 -33.53 -7.30
CA ALA A 33 -48.67 -34.98 -7.61
C ALA A 33 -47.35 -35.75 -7.89
N LEU A 34 -46.93 -36.51 -6.87
CA LEU A 34 -46.10 -37.73 -6.80
C LEU A 34 -46.70 -38.90 -7.63
N PRO A 35 -46.08 -40.11 -7.82
CA PRO A 35 -45.31 -40.93 -6.84
C PRO A 35 -44.09 -41.76 -7.39
N GLY A 36 -43.11 -42.16 -6.57
CA GLY A 36 -43.08 -43.30 -5.62
C GLY A 36 -42.05 -44.35 -6.11
N LEU A 37 -41.34 -45.19 -5.34
CA LEU A 37 -41.35 -45.65 -3.96
C LEU A 37 -40.08 -46.53 -3.74
N GLY A 38 -39.55 -46.61 -2.50
CA GLY A 38 -38.78 -47.77 -2.01
C GLY A 38 -37.74 -47.50 -0.92
N GLY A 39 -38.11 -47.63 0.37
CA GLY A 39 -37.25 -47.51 1.59
C GLY A 39 -36.44 -48.78 1.95
N PRO A 40 -36.14 -49.13 3.24
CA PRO A 40 -36.74 -48.66 4.51
C PRO A 40 -35.84 -48.52 5.81
N ARG A 41 -36.42 -47.88 6.86
CA ARG A 41 -36.28 -48.05 8.36
C ARG A 41 -34.97 -47.59 9.05
N LEU A 42 -34.92 -46.94 10.23
CA LEU A 42 -35.79 -46.84 11.44
C LEU A 42 -35.38 -45.59 12.28
N ALA A 43 -36.34 -44.76 12.73
CA ALA A 43 -36.26 -43.95 13.97
C ALA A 43 -37.68 -43.44 14.33
N GLN A 44 -38.13 -43.64 15.56
CA GLN A 44 -39.44 -43.23 16.08
C GLN A 44 -39.31 -42.02 16.99
N ALA A 45 -40.24 -41.07 16.83
CA ALA A 45 -40.52 -39.95 17.73
C ALA A 45 -41.88 -40.13 18.42
N ILE A 46 -42.06 -39.61 19.63
CA ILE A 46 -43.37 -39.27 20.23
C ILE A 46 -43.23 -37.94 21.02
N PRO A 47 -44.12 -36.94 20.82
CA PRO A 47 -44.14 -35.67 21.56
C PRO A 47 -45.44 -35.52 22.44
N PRO A 48 -45.88 -34.31 22.86
CA PRO A 48 -46.06 -33.86 24.24
C PRO A 48 -47.51 -33.96 24.80
N HIS A 49 -47.69 -33.88 26.12
CA HIS A 49 -49.00 -33.56 26.73
C HIS A 49 -48.85 -32.89 28.11
N SER A 50 -49.30 -31.64 28.22
CA SER A 50 -49.82 -31.09 29.48
C SER A 50 -51.30 -31.45 29.59
N PRO A 51 -51.80 -31.73 30.81
CA PRO A 51 -53.16 -31.34 31.14
C PRO A 51 -53.29 -30.67 32.51
N ALA A 52 -54.10 -29.61 32.49
CA ALA A 52 -55.12 -29.24 33.47
C ALA A 52 -54.75 -28.94 34.94
N LEU A 53 -55.12 -27.70 35.31
CA LEU A 53 -55.60 -27.30 36.63
C LEU A 53 -56.44 -28.40 37.30
N ASP A 54 -56.02 -28.81 38.49
CA ASP A 54 -56.92 -29.33 39.51
C ASP A 54 -56.99 -28.34 40.66
N THR A 55 -58.22 -27.92 40.95
CA THR A 55 -58.62 -27.03 42.03
C THR A 55 -59.46 -27.88 42.97
N ASP A 56 -58.84 -28.50 43.96
CA ASP A 56 -59.58 -28.96 45.13
C ASP A 56 -58.68 -28.88 46.37
N ASP A 57 -59.07 -27.96 47.25
CA ASP A 57 -58.66 -27.83 48.64
C ASP A 57 -59.80 -28.47 49.41
N ASP A 58 -59.64 -29.73 49.86
CA ASP A 58 -60.21 -30.27 51.09
C ASP A 58 -59.93 -31.79 51.24
N ASP A 59 -59.65 -32.18 52.48
CA ASP A 59 -59.66 -33.53 53.09
C ASP A 59 -58.37 -34.41 53.09
N ASP A 60 -57.63 -34.22 54.19
CA ASP A 60 -57.22 -35.28 55.13
C ASP A 60 -56.30 -36.43 54.66
N ASP A 61 -55.07 -36.11 54.24
CA ASP A 61 -53.94 -37.01 54.51
C ASP A 61 -52.70 -36.24 55.01
N ILE A 62 -52.39 -36.40 56.29
CA ILE A 62 -51.42 -35.59 57.04
C ILE A 62 -49.96 -36.02 56.76
N LEU A 63 -49.70 -36.78 55.70
CA LEU A 63 -48.43 -37.46 55.43
C LEU A 63 -47.85 -37.29 54.02
N VAL A 64 -48.45 -36.50 53.12
CA VAL A 64 -47.91 -36.28 51.76
C VAL A 64 -48.15 -34.85 51.26
N LYS A 65 -47.78 -33.84 52.04
CA LYS A 65 -47.68 -32.47 51.52
C LYS A 65 -46.23 -32.27 51.10
N ASP A 66 -45.99 -32.05 49.82
CA ASP A 66 -44.70 -31.74 49.22
C ASP A 66 -44.92 -30.45 48.41
N ARG A 67 -44.48 -29.33 48.96
CA ARG A 67 -44.84 -27.98 48.50
C ARG A 67 -44.03 -27.50 47.30
N ASP A 68 -42.78 -27.93 47.17
CA ASP A 68 -41.87 -27.53 46.10
C ASP A 68 -41.61 -28.63 45.06
N ARG A 69 -42.15 -29.83 45.28
CA ARG A 69 -42.24 -30.95 44.34
C ARG A 69 -40.90 -31.57 44.00
N ASP A 70 -39.99 -31.62 44.96
CA ASP A 70 -38.69 -32.27 44.79
C ASP A 70 -38.72 -33.78 45.13
N GLY A 71 -39.85 -34.28 45.66
CA GLY A 71 -40.05 -35.67 46.03
C GLY A 71 -39.88 -35.97 47.52
N VAL A 72 -39.62 -34.96 48.37
CA VAL A 72 -39.50 -35.07 49.83
C VAL A 72 -40.75 -34.46 50.50
N PRO A 73 -41.44 -35.15 51.42
CA PRO A 73 -42.59 -34.56 52.12
C PRO A 73 -42.19 -33.43 53.08
N ASP A 74 -42.95 -32.33 53.10
CA ASP A 74 -42.82 -31.13 53.97
C ASP A 74 -42.57 -31.44 55.46
N SER A 75 -43.02 -32.60 55.95
CA SER A 75 -42.85 -33.01 57.36
C SER A 75 -41.42 -33.45 57.70
N THR A 76 -40.64 -33.80 56.70
CA THR A 76 -39.27 -34.30 56.79
C THR A 76 -38.30 -33.53 55.89
N ASP A 77 -38.81 -32.53 55.19
CA ASP A 77 -38.06 -31.67 54.29
C ASP A 77 -37.37 -30.54 55.06
N ASN A 78 -36.05 -30.45 54.96
CA ASN A 78 -35.25 -29.39 55.58
C ASN A 78 -35.23 -28.08 54.75
N CYS A 79 -35.82 -28.06 53.55
CA CYS A 79 -36.21 -26.85 52.81
C CYS A 79 -37.62 -26.93 52.19
N PRO A 80 -38.72 -26.88 52.98
CA PRO A 80 -40.12 -27.14 52.55
C PRO A 80 -40.77 -26.23 51.48
N ARG A 81 -40.00 -25.39 50.81
CA ARG A 81 -40.41 -24.42 49.78
C ARG A 81 -39.34 -24.22 48.69
N THR A 82 -38.19 -24.84 48.81
CA THR A 82 -37.06 -24.72 47.89
C THR A 82 -36.56 -26.12 47.60
N ALA A 83 -36.86 -26.62 46.39
CA ALA A 83 -36.56 -27.97 45.98
C ALA A 83 -35.09 -28.37 46.25
N ASN A 84 -34.89 -29.40 47.07
CA ASN A 84 -33.59 -29.91 47.51
C ASN A 84 -33.68 -31.42 47.84
N ALA A 85 -33.89 -32.24 46.81
CA ALA A 85 -34.13 -33.67 46.99
C ALA A 85 -33.00 -34.44 47.73
N SER A 86 -31.78 -33.90 47.81
CA SER A 86 -30.64 -34.47 48.55
C SER A 86 -30.76 -34.33 50.06
N GLN A 87 -31.51 -33.33 50.54
CA GLN A 87 -31.70 -33.01 51.97
C GLN A 87 -30.38 -32.82 52.72
N GLU A 88 -29.35 -32.31 52.03
CA GLU A 88 -28.06 -31.96 52.62
C GLU A 88 -28.24 -30.81 53.62
N ASP A 89 -27.55 -30.92 54.75
CA ASP A 89 -27.61 -30.05 55.94
C ASP A 89 -26.20 -30.03 56.54
N THR A 90 -25.36 -29.16 55.97
CA THR A 90 -23.91 -29.15 56.11
C THR A 90 -23.46 -28.71 57.50
N ASP A 91 -24.19 -27.80 58.16
CA ASP A 91 -23.90 -27.35 59.52
C ASP A 91 -24.73 -28.08 60.60
N GLY A 92 -25.76 -28.84 60.19
CA GLY A 92 -26.59 -29.68 61.05
C GLY A 92 -27.60 -28.89 61.88
N ASP A 93 -27.95 -27.66 61.50
CA ASP A 93 -28.89 -26.81 62.22
C ASP A 93 -30.37 -27.20 61.99
N GLY A 94 -30.60 -28.08 61.01
CA GLY A 94 -31.91 -28.59 60.63
C GLY A 94 -32.55 -27.88 59.44
N ARG A 95 -31.84 -26.95 58.80
CA ARG A 95 -32.22 -26.29 57.55
C ARG A 95 -31.29 -26.76 56.43
N GLY A 96 -31.86 -27.06 55.26
CA GLY A 96 -31.06 -27.62 54.17
C GLY A 96 -30.21 -26.57 53.45
N ASP A 97 -29.08 -27.00 52.90
CA ASP A 97 -28.08 -26.14 52.26
C ASP A 97 -28.67 -25.23 51.18
N ALA A 98 -29.62 -25.77 50.40
CA ALA A 98 -30.30 -25.05 49.32
C ALA A 98 -31.13 -23.84 49.78
N CYS A 99 -31.49 -23.78 51.06
CA CYS A 99 -32.27 -22.68 51.63
C CYS A 99 -31.63 -22.06 52.87
N ASP A 100 -30.38 -22.41 53.18
CA ASP A 100 -29.62 -21.86 54.30
C ASP A 100 -28.90 -20.56 53.89
N PRO A 101 -29.12 -19.44 54.60
CA PRO A 101 -28.40 -18.19 54.34
C PRO A 101 -26.98 -18.11 54.92
N ASP A 102 -26.53 -19.06 55.75
CA ASP A 102 -25.28 -19.08 56.51
C ASP A 102 -24.83 -20.54 56.72
N LEU A 103 -24.22 -21.12 55.67
CA LEU A 103 -24.08 -22.56 55.43
C LEU A 103 -23.08 -23.27 56.36
N ASP A 104 -22.19 -22.52 57.03
CA ASP A 104 -21.24 -23.05 58.01
C ASP A 104 -21.47 -22.53 59.45
N ASN A 105 -22.54 -21.73 59.65
CA ASN A 105 -23.00 -21.15 60.91
C ASN A 105 -21.93 -20.31 61.64
N ASP A 106 -21.03 -19.68 60.88
CA ASP A 106 -19.98 -18.82 61.43
C ASP A 106 -20.48 -17.40 61.77
N GLY A 107 -21.71 -17.07 61.33
CA GLY A 107 -22.39 -15.79 61.54
C GLY A 107 -22.21 -14.78 60.41
N VAL A 108 -21.58 -15.16 59.30
CA VAL A 108 -21.43 -14.38 58.07
C VAL A 108 -22.34 -14.97 56.99
N PRO A 109 -23.28 -14.18 56.42
CA PRO A 109 -24.15 -14.72 55.37
C PRO A 109 -23.36 -15.17 54.15
N ASN A 110 -23.76 -16.27 53.51
CA ASN A 110 -23.08 -16.88 52.34
C ASN A 110 -22.70 -15.89 51.23
N THR A 111 -23.52 -14.85 51.02
CA THR A 111 -23.26 -13.80 50.02
C THR A 111 -22.06 -12.90 50.34
N ALA A 112 -21.58 -12.92 51.57
CA ALA A 112 -20.47 -12.11 52.10
C ALA A 112 -19.31 -12.97 52.62
N ASP A 113 -19.47 -14.29 52.62
CA ASP A 113 -18.46 -15.24 53.05
C ASP A 113 -17.68 -15.78 51.84
N LYS A 114 -16.36 -15.85 51.99
CA LYS A 114 -15.43 -16.35 50.97
C LYS A 114 -15.19 -17.86 51.08
N ARG A 115 -15.59 -18.52 52.19
CA ARG A 115 -15.52 -19.98 52.35
C ARG A 115 -16.77 -20.54 53.04
N PRO A 116 -17.91 -20.61 52.33
CA PRO A 116 -19.22 -20.96 52.88
C PRO A 116 -19.41 -22.44 53.25
N VAL A 117 -18.35 -23.23 53.46
CA VAL A 117 -18.47 -24.65 53.86
C VAL A 117 -17.53 -24.97 55.04
N PRO A 118 -17.98 -25.77 56.02
CA PRO A 118 -17.23 -26.02 57.24
C PRO A 118 -15.99 -26.88 56.97
N ALA A 119 -14.82 -26.33 57.28
CA ALA A 119 -13.59 -27.11 57.45
C ALA A 119 -13.69 -27.98 58.73
N GLY A 120 -13.13 -29.19 58.68
CA GLY A 120 -13.17 -30.18 59.77
C GLY A 120 -12.72 -29.67 61.15
N PRO A 121 -12.96 -30.45 62.23
CA PRO A 121 -12.97 -29.95 63.59
C PRO A 121 -11.59 -29.53 64.08
N GLY A 122 -11.34 -28.22 64.17
CA GLY A 122 -10.12 -27.70 64.80
C GLY A 122 -9.77 -26.23 64.58
N VAL A 123 -10.41 -25.50 63.67
CA VAL A 123 -9.94 -24.17 63.27
C VAL A 123 -10.46 -23.09 64.23
N ARG A 124 -9.60 -22.67 65.16
CA ARG A 124 -9.57 -21.26 65.58
C ARG A 124 -8.71 -20.55 64.55
N ALA A 125 -9.20 -19.41 64.05
CA ALA A 125 -8.50 -18.52 63.12
C ALA A 125 -6.97 -18.54 63.36
N LEU A 126 -6.24 -19.10 62.40
CA LEU A 126 -4.79 -19.20 62.42
C LEU A 126 -4.19 -17.83 62.11
N ASP A 127 -3.45 -17.34 63.08
CA ASP A 127 -2.46 -16.27 62.95
C ASP A 127 -1.23 -16.89 62.26
N ALA A 128 -1.15 -16.78 60.93
CA ALA A 128 -0.13 -17.48 60.13
C ALA A 128 0.66 -16.49 59.27
N THR A 129 1.89 -16.19 59.71
CA THR A 129 2.94 -15.63 58.83
C THR A 129 4.27 -16.38 58.96
N THR A 130 4.36 -17.43 59.80
CA THR A 130 5.63 -18.15 60.06
C THR A 130 5.48 -19.64 60.43
N THR A 131 4.31 -20.25 60.32
CA THR A 131 4.12 -21.69 60.64
C THR A 131 4.24 -22.49 59.36
N ASP A 132 4.98 -23.58 59.40
CA ASP A 132 5.21 -24.57 58.33
C ASP A 132 4.93 -25.93 58.99
N SER A 133 3.75 -26.49 58.68
CA SER A 133 3.11 -27.58 59.41
C SER A 133 3.57 -28.96 58.96
N ASP A 134 4.11 -29.09 57.75
CA ASP A 134 4.61 -30.34 57.19
C ASP A 134 6.14 -30.37 57.00
N GLY A 135 6.81 -29.23 57.14
CA GLY A 135 8.24 -29.07 57.25
C GLY A 135 8.97 -29.08 55.91
N ASP A 136 8.30 -28.71 54.82
CA ASP A 136 8.86 -28.70 53.47
C ASP A 136 9.61 -27.40 53.12
N GLY A 137 9.44 -26.36 53.94
CA GLY A 137 10.06 -25.05 53.79
C GLY A 137 9.12 -23.94 53.32
N VAL A 138 7.85 -24.24 53.03
CA VAL A 138 6.80 -23.29 52.66
C VAL A 138 5.89 -23.02 53.87
N PRO A 139 5.65 -21.75 54.25
CA PRO A 139 4.73 -21.47 55.35
C PRO A 139 3.27 -21.78 54.98
N ASP A 140 2.48 -22.34 55.90
CA ASP A 140 1.06 -22.74 55.76
C ASP A 140 0.14 -21.68 55.11
N ALA A 141 0.52 -20.40 55.18
CA ALA A 141 -0.24 -19.30 54.61
C ALA A 141 -0.06 -19.13 53.09
N SER A 142 1.01 -19.71 52.56
CA SER A 142 1.46 -19.68 51.16
C SER A 142 1.67 -21.10 50.63
N ASP A 143 1.25 -22.10 51.39
CA ASP A 143 1.39 -23.51 51.07
C ASP A 143 0.07 -24.03 50.47
N ASN A 144 0.10 -24.51 49.23
CA ASN A 144 -1.06 -25.12 48.56
C ASN A 144 -1.27 -26.60 48.97
N CYS A 145 -0.35 -27.19 49.72
CA CYS A 145 -0.57 -28.42 50.50
C CYS A 145 -0.05 -28.31 51.94
N PRO A 146 -0.67 -27.49 52.83
CA PRO A 146 -0.17 -27.17 54.18
C PRO A 146 0.14 -28.34 55.14
N PHE A 147 -0.18 -29.56 54.76
CA PHE A 147 -0.01 -30.77 55.57
C PHE A 147 0.64 -31.94 54.78
N VAL A 148 1.01 -31.73 53.52
CA VAL A 148 1.62 -32.72 52.63
C VAL A 148 2.83 -32.08 51.95
N PRO A 149 4.07 -32.46 52.30
CA PRO A 149 5.26 -31.77 51.83
C PRO A 149 5.33 -31.67 50.30
N ASN A 150 5.30 -30.45 49.77
CA ASN A 150 5.34 -30.13 48.35
C ASN A 150 6.06 -28.79 48.10
N ALA A 151 7.36 -28.74 48.44
CA ALA A 151 8.14 -27.51 48.37
C ALA A 151 8.21 -26.84 46.97
N SER A 152 7.85 -27.55 45.90
CA SER A 152 7.72 -27.00 44.53
C SER A 152 6.44 -26.18 44.33
N GLN A 153 5.42 -26.38 45.17
CA GLN A 153 4.13 -25.69 45.12
C GLN A 153 3.45 -25.79 43.74
N GLU A 154 3.67 -26.91 43.04
CA GLU A 154 3.02 -27.21 41.77
C GLU A 154 1.51 -27.38 42.00
N ASP A 155 0.72 -26.77 41.11
CA ASP A 155 -0.74 -26.63 41.13
C ASP A 155 -1.18 -26.44 39.68
N THR A 156 -1.40 -27.58 39.03
CA THR A 156 -1.51 -27.71 37.59
C THR A 156 -2.79 -27.06 37.05
N ASP A 157 -3.90 -27.19 37.77
CA ASP A 157 -5.20 -26.61 37.39
C ASP A 157 -5.51 -25.23 38.01
N ARG A 158 -4.66 -24.78 38.94
CA ARG A 158 -4.73 -23.49 39.66
C ARG A 158 -5.98 -23.32 40.51
N ASP A 159 -6.52 -24.41 41.04
CA ASP A 159 -7.65 -24.35 41.96
C ASP A 159 -7.24 -23.97 43.39
N GLY A 160 -5.93 -23.97 43.66
CA GLY A 160 -5.31 -23.61 44.94
C GLY A 160 -5.03 -24.81 45.86
N ILE A 161 -5.21 -26.03 45.38
CA ILE A 161 -4.76 -27.29 45.97
C ILE A 161 -3.54 -27.76 45.17
N GLY A 162 -2.43 -28.05 45.84
CA GLY A 162 -1.24 -28.50 45.13
C GLY A 162 -1.36 -29.95 44.63
N ASP A 163 -0.71 -30.26 43.52
CA ASP A 163 -0.78 -31.59 42.85
C ASP A 163 -0.42 -32.74 43.81
N ALA A 164 0.45 -32.47 44.79
CA ALA A 164 0.86 -33.45 45.81
C ALA A 164 -0.25 -33.87 46.78
N CYS A 165 -1.30 -33.06 46.94
CA CYS A 165 -2.45 -33.30 47.80
C CYS A 165 -3.78 -33.28 47.07
N ASP A 166 -3.76 -33.11 45.74
CA ASP A 166 -4.90 -33.33 44.85
C ASP A 166 -5.11 -34.83 44.54
N THR A 167 -6.32 -35.18 44.13
CA THR A 167 -6.72 -36.52 43.68
C THR A 167 -7.14 -36.56 42.21
N ASP A 168 -7.22 -35.40 41.57
CA ASP A 168 -7.59 -35.13 40.17
C ASP A 168 -6.83 -33.85 39.75
N GLY A 169 -5.50 -33.96 39.61
CA GLY A 169 -4.58 -32.82 39.60
C GLY A 169 -4.73 -31.86 38.41
N ASP A 170 -5.47 -32.24 37.38
CA ASP A 170 -5.78 -31.42 36.22
C ASP A 170 -7.30 -31.11 36.06
N ASN A 171 -8.11 -31.59 37.00
CA ASN A 171 -9.55 -31.40 37.13
C ASN A 171 -10.34 -31.78 35.86
N ASP A 172 -9.89 -32.79 35.12
CA ASP A 172 -10.53 -33.27 33.90
C ASP A 172 -11.70 -34.25 34.20
N GLY A 173 -11.78 -34.73 35.44
CA GLY A 173 -12.79 -35.66 35.95
C GLY A 173 -12.35 -37.13 36.00
N VAL A 174 -11.08 -37.43 35.70
CA VAL A 174 -10.43 -38.73 35.80
C VAL A 174 -9.41 -38.69 36.96
N PRO A 175 -9.58 -39.51 38.02
CA PRO A 175 -8.63 -39.46 39.13
C PRO A 175 -7.24 -39.95 38.73
N ASP A 176 -6.16 -39.26 39.16
CA ASP A 176 -4.74 -39.51 38.79
C ASP A 176 -4.33 -40.98 38.76
N SER A 177 -4.88 -41.79 39.67
CA SER A 177 -4.61 -43.23 39.77
C SER A 177 -5.07 -44.07 38.57
N SER A 178 -5.93 -43.51 37.73
CA SER A 178 -6.54 -44.13 36.53
C SER A 178 -6.38 -43.26 35.30
N ASP A 179 -5.63 -42.17 35.43
CA ASP A 179 -5.38 -41.18 34.41
C ASP A 179 -4.09 -41.51 33.65
N ASN A 180 -4.15 -41.58 32.32
CA ASN A 180 -2.96 -41.74 31.49
C ASN A 180 -2.25 -40.40 31.20
N CYS A 181 -2.82 -39.26 31.61
CA CYS A 181 -2.19 -37.95 31.69
C CYS A 181 -2.56 -37.20 32.99
N PRO A 182 -2.07 -37.62 34.18
CA PRO A 182 -2.50 -37.09 35.48
C PRO A 182 -2.35 -35.58 35.73
N GLN A 183 -1.75 -34.83 34.79
CA GLN A 183 -1.38 -33.43 34.90
C GLN A 183 -1.76 -32.65 33.62
N ASP A 184 -2.43 -33.28 32.64
CA ASP A 184 -2.74 -32.67 31.35
C ASP A 184 -4.17 -33.09 30.95
N PRO A 185 -5.17 -32.18 31.02
CA PRO A 185 -6.58 -32.56 30.96
C PRO A 185 -6.95 -33.38 29.73
N ASN A 186 -7.32 -34.65 29.91
CA ASN A 186 -7.70 -35.56 28.84
C ASN A 186 -8.84 -36.52 29.22
N PRO A 187 -10.09 -36.01 29.34
CA PRO A 187 -11.20 -36.82 29.88
C PRO A 187 -11.56 -38.06 29.04
N ASP A 188 -11.05 -38.13 27.81
CA ASP A 188 -11.27 -39.23 26.88
C ASP A 188 -10.19 -40.33 26.94
N GLN A 189 -9.07 -40.08 27.62
CA GLN A 189 -8.01 -41.06 27.91
C GLN A 189 -7.51 -41.75 26.64
N VAL A 190 -7.40 -40.98 25.55
CA VAL A 190 -6.89 -41.50 24.27
C VAL A 190 -5.39 -41.76 24.41
N ASP A 191 -4.97 -42.90 23.89
CA ASP A 191 -3.59 -43.41 23.83
C ASP A 191 -3.47 -44.10 22.47
N SER A 192 -3.06 -43.32 21.48
CA SER A 192 -3.06 -43.69 20.06
C SER A 192 -1.89 -44.59 19.70
N ASP A 193 -0.75 -44.44 20.38
CA ASP A 193 0.47 -45.21 20.13
C ASP A 193 0.58 -46.48 21.01
N GLY A 194 -0.21 -46.56 22.08
CA GLY A 194 -0.39 -47.70 22.96
C GLY A 194 0.71 -47.88 24.00
N ASP A 195 1.47 -46.84 24.32
CA ASP A 195 2.60 -46.89 25.24
C ASP A 195 2.20 -46.74 26.73
N GLY A 196 0.99 -46.23 26.97
CA GLY A 196 0.36 -46.05 28.28
C GLY A 196 0.46 -44.63 28.86
N GLU A 197 1.13 -43.70 28.19
CA GLU A 197 0.96 -42.24 28.32
C GLU A 197 -0.16 -41.82 27.35
N GLY A 198 -0.97 -40.81 27.69
CA GLY A 198 -2.07 -40.38 26.82
C GLY A 198 -1.62 -39.34 25.79
N ASP A 199 -2.34 -39.25 24.67
CA ASP A 199 -2.04 -38.30 23.57
C ASP A 199 -1.90 -36.84 24.04
N ALA A 200 -2.52 -36.47 25.17
CA ALA A 200 -2.50 -35.11 25.72
C ALA A 200 -1.21 -34.75 26.48
N CYS A 201 -0.50 -35.75 27.02
CA CYS A 201 0.74 -35.60 27.78
C CYS A 201 1.95 -36.22 27.05
N ASP A 202 1.68 -36.85 25.90
CA ASP A 202 2.69 -37.39 25.01
C ASP A 202 3.65 -36.29 24.52
N PRO A 203 4.96 -36.55 24.42
CA PRO A 203 5.91 -35.55 23.94
C PRO A 203 5.63 -35.20 22.47
N VAL A 204 5.09 -33.99 22.26
CA VAL A 204 4.90 -33.44 20.92
C VAL A 204 6.26 -33.19 20.27
N ALA A 205 6.52 -33.86 19.14
CA ALA A 205 7.68 -33.58 18.33
C ALA A 205 7.53 -32.21 17.66
N GLU A 206 8.45 -31.28 17.89
CA GLU A 206 8.42 -29.95 17.27
C GLU A 206 9.64 -29.71 16.39
N VAL A 207 9.49 -28.90 15.35
CA VAL A 207 10.59 -28.57 14.44
C VAL A 207 11.39 -27.40 15.01
N PHE A 208 12.70 -27.59 15.15
CA PHE A 208 13.64 -26.57 15.58
C PHE A 208 14.61 -26.21 14.47
N TYR A 209 15.03 -24.95 14.47
CA TYR A 209 15.97 -24.44 13.49
C TYR A 209 17.01 -23.55 14.15
N VAL A 210 18.24 -23.57 13.62
CA VAL A 210 19.33 -22.69 14.02
C VAL A 210 20.03 -22.12 12.79
N ARG A 211 20.57 -20.91 12.92
CA ARG A 211 21.35 -20.25 11.87
C ARG A 211 22.74 -19.84 12.32
N SER A 212 23.63 -19.75 11.35
CA SER A 212 24.95 -19.16 11.47
C SER A 212 25.20 -18.15 10.36
N THR A 213 25.60 -16.94 10.75
CA THR A 213 25.93 -15.86 9.80
C THR A 213 27.43 -15.73 9.52
N ASP A 214 28.27 -16.52 10.22
CA ASP A 214 29.74 -16.45 10.15
C ASP A 214 30.37 -17.64 9.39
N GLY A 215 29.57 -18.40 8.65
CA GLY A 215 30.00 -19.60 7.91
C GLY A 215 30.10 -20.83 8.80
N GLY A 216 29.14 -21.00 9.72
CA GLY A 216 29.02 -22.14 10.61
C GLY A 216 30.07 -22.20 11.71
N GLN A 217 30.74 -21.09 12.07
CA GLN A 217 31.70 -21.12 13.19
C GLN A 217 30.96 -21.04 14.52
N THR A 218 29.96 -20.17 14.59
CA THR A 218 29.08 -19.99 15.74
C THR A 218 27.62 -20.12 15.31
N PHE A 219 26.82 -20.72 16.18
CA PHE A 219 25.37 -20.82 16.08
C PHE A 219 24.78 -20.18 17.33
N GLY A 220 23.72 -19.39 17.15
CA GLY A 220 22.97 -18.79 18.25
C GLY A 220 22.03 -19.80 18.92
N ASN A 221 21.03 -19.28 19.61
CA ASN A 221 19.92 -20.11 20.11
C ASN A 221 19.17 -20.72 18.93
N TYR A 222 18.64 -21.93 19.14
CA TYR A 222 17.73 -22.57 18.19
C TYR A 222 16.28 -22.13 18.51
N TYR A 223 15.44 -22.10 17.49
CA TYR A 223 14.07 -21.59 17.56
C TYR A 223 13.08 -22.67 17.13
N ASN A 224 12.00 -22.83 17.88
CA ASN A 224 10.87 -23.66 17.47
C ASN A 224 10.12 -22.99 16.31
N ILE A 225 10.03 -23.66 15.16
CA ILE A 225 9.40 -23.14 13.95
C ILE A 225 8.00 -23.70 13.70
N SER A 226 7.65 -24.86 14.26
CA SER A 226 6.30 -25.41 14.19
C SER A 226 5.38 -24.65 15.15
N ASN A 227 5.74 -24.60 16.44
CA ASN A 227 5.10 -23.86 17.53
C ASN A 227 3.56 -23.88 17.48
N ASP A 228 3.01 -25.06 17.22
CA ASP A 228 1.59 -25.28 17.00
C ASP A 228 1.02 -26.42 17.84
N GLY A 229 1.86 -27.04 18.69
CA GLY A 229 1.46 -28.13 19.57
C GLY A 229 0.99 -29.38 18.83
N LEU A 230 1.35 -29.55 17.55
CA LEU A 230 1.07 -30.74 16.77
C LEU A 230 2.36 -31.52 16.52
N HIS A 231 2.26 -32.85 16.54
CA HIS A 231 3.39 -33.71 16.21
C HIS A 231 3.92 -33.36 14.83
N SER A 232 5.21 -33.08 14.79
CA SER A 232 5.95 -32.74 13.58
C SER A 232 7.02 -33.81 13.33
N GLY A 233 7.23 -34.15 12.06
CA GLY A 233 8.17 -35.17 11.63
C GLY A 233 9.36 -34.59 10.87
N ILE A 234 9.79 -35.35 9.86
CA ILE A 234 10.93 -35.06 9.00
C ILE A 234 10.89 -33.61 8.51
N ALA A 235 12.02 -32.91 8.64
CA ALA A 235 12.13 -31.49 8.29
C ALA A 235 13.34 -31.24 7.38
N HIS A 236 13.11 -30.55 6.26
CA HIS A 236 14.16 -30.20 5.31
C HIS A 236 14.27 -28.68 5.14
N VAL A 237 15.48 -28.21 4.86
CA VAL A 237 15.77 -26.78 4.64
C VAL A 237 16.47 -26.55 3.31
N ALA A 238 16.09 -25.49 2.61
CA ALA A 238 16.85 -24.94 1.48
C ALA A 238 16.90 -23.42 1.56
N ALA A 239 18.00 -22.82 1.11
CA ALA A 239 18.17 -21.38 1.15
C ALA A 239 18.82 -20.83 -0.12
N SER A 240 18.32 -19.70 -0.62
CA SER A 240 18.87 -19.03 -1.79
C SER A 240 18.47 -17.56 -1.80
N GLY A 241 19.44 -16.66 -2.01
CA GLY A 241 19.15 -15.23 -2.19
C GLY A 241 18.65 -14.53 -0.92
N GLY A 242 19.03 -15.01 0.27
CA GLY A 242 18.54 -14.53 1.57
C GLY A 242 17.17 -15.07 1.97
N VAL A 243 16.54 -15.90 1.14
CA VAL A 243 15.28 -16.56 1.44
C VAL A 243 15.53 -17.96 1.99
N VAL A 244 14.93 -18.28 3.13
CA VAL A 244 15.01 -19.60 3.76
C VAL A 244 13.66 -20.29 3.61
N HIS A 245 13.70 -21.54 3.17
CA HIS A 245 12.55 -22.40 2.93
C HIS A 245 12.66 -23.63 3.82
N ILE A 246 11.63 -23.93 4.59
CA ILE A 246 11.57 -25.12 5.45
C ILE A 246 10.28 -25.86 5.15
N VAL A 247 10.37 -27.17 4.94
CA VAL A 247 9.25 -28.08 4.79
C VAL A 247 9.31 -29.13 5.89
N TRP A 248 8.16 -29.55 6.41
CA TRP A 248 8.10 -30.66 7.36
C TRP A 248 6.76 -31.38 7.33
N ASP A 249 6.74 -32.59 7.86
CA ASP A 249 5.55 -33.41 8.04
C ASP A 249 4.83 -32.99 9.32
N ARG A 250 3.50 -32.82 9.30
CA ARG A 250 2.72 -32.25 10.42
C ARG A 250 1.45 -33.04 10.70
N GLY A 251 1.19 -33.29 11.98
CA GLY A 251 0.06 -34.05 12.53
C GLY A 251 0.39 -35.53 12.72
N ASP A 252 -0.50 -36.25 13.41
CA ASP A 252 -0.34 -37.69 13.65
C ASP A 252 -0.98 -38.55 12.56
N GLU A 253 -2.23 -38.27 12.15
CA GLU A 253 -2.91 -38.86 10.97
C GLU A 253 -4.22 -38.12 10.59
N PRO A 254 -4.50 -37.84 9.30
CA PRO A 254 -3.59 -37.93 8.16
C PRO A 254 -2.55 -36.81 8.24
N ARG A 255 -1.26 -37.13 8.03
CA ARG A 255 -0.20 -36.12 8.07
C ARG A 255 -0.24 -35.24 6.84
N GLU A 256 0.11 -33.97 7.01
CA GLU A 256 0.26 -33.01 5.92
C GLU A 256 1.70 -32.55 5.81
N VAL A 257 2.22 -32.46 4.59
CA VAL A 257 3.50 -31.79 4.36
C VAL A 257 3.23 -30.29 4.33
N VAL A 258 3.78 -29.56 5.29
CA VAL A 258 3.62 -28.12 5.44
C VAL A 258 4.93 -27.39 5.18
N TYR A 259 4.80 -26.10 4.93
CA TYR A 259 5.88 -25.24 4.44
C TYR A 259 5.84 -23.89 5.13
N ARG A 260 7.04 -23.36 5.43
CA ARG A 260 7.24 -22.01 5.94
C ARG A 260 8.43 -21.35 5.25
N ARG A 261 8.42 -20.02 5.17
CA ARG A 261 9.50 -19.24 4.56
C ARG A 261 9.88 -18.03 5.38
N SER A 262 11.16 -17.66 5.28
CA SER A 262 11.71 -16.41 5.79
C SER A 262 12.29 -15.60 4.64
N LEU A 263 12.00 -14.29 4.61
CA LEU A 263 12.52 -13.35 3.62
C LEU A 263 13.71 -12.53 4.13
N ASP A 264 14.07 -12.69 5.40
CA ASP A 264 15.06 -11.89 6.12
C ASP A 264 16.24 -12.75 6.63
N GLY A 265 16.54 -13.85 5.94
CA GLY A 265 17.67 -14.73 6.29
C GLY A 265 17.43 -15.56 7.56
N GLY A 266 16.17 -15.85 7.87
CA GLY A 266 15.74 -16.66 9.02
C GLY A 266 15.49 -15.85 10.30
N VAL A 267 15.36 -14.51 10.25
CA VAL A 267 15.03 -13.75 11.48
C VAL A 267 13.55 -13.98 11.83
N SER A 268 12.67 -13.89 10.84
CA SER A 268 11.23 -14.11 10.99
C SER A 268 10.69 -15.02 9.90
N PHE A 269 9.63 -15.76 10.21
CA PHE A 269 8.99 -16.70 9.29
C PHE A 269 7.51 -16.38 9.09
N ALA A 270 7.07 -16.40 7.82
CA ALA A 270 5.67 -16.23 7.42
C ALA A 270 4.77 -17.35 7.98
N PRO A 271 3.43 -17.23 8.01
CA PRO A 271 2.55 -18.30 8.49
C PRO A 271 2.72 -19.64 7.76
N ILE A 272 2.37 -20.74 8.45
CA ILE A 272 2.40 -22.12 7.92
C ILE A 272 1.45 -22.27 6.72
N PHE A 273 1.92 -22.96 5.68
CA PHE A 273 1.16 -23.26 4.46
C PHE A 273 1.19 -24.76 4.14
N ASN A 274 0.06 -25.37 3.75
CA ASN A 274 0.00 -26.78 3.36
C ASN A 274 0.51 -26.99 1.91
N ALA A 275 1.59 -27.77 1.78
CA ALA A 275 2.26 -28.07 0.52
C ALA A 275 1.74 -29.34 -0.19
N SER A 276 1.20 -30.35 0.49
CA SER A 276 0.73 -31.60 -0.14
C SER A 276 -0.67 -31.49 -0.80
N SER A 277 -1.53 -30.57 -0.34
CA SER A 277 -2.85 -30.21 -0.90
C SER A 277 -3.93 -31.32 -0.99
N ASN A 278 -3.69 -32.50 -0.42
CA ASN A 278 -4.60 -33.64 -0.42
C ASN A 278 -5.00 -34.09 1.00
N ASN A 279 -5.89 -35.08 1.06
CA ASN A 279 -6.54 -35.59 2.26
C ASN A 279 -5.99 -36.99 2.65
N GLY A 280 -4.82 -37.37 2.14
CA GLY A 280 -4.07 -38.59 2.45
C GLY A 280 -2.89 -38.31 3.37
N ASP A 281 -2.24 -39.36 3.85
CA ASP A 281 -1.08 -39.26 4.75
C ASP A 281 0.18 -38.94 3.94
N SER A 282 0.76 -37.76 4.18
CA SER A 282 1.91 -37.23 3.45
C SER A 282 3.18 -37.25 4.32
N SER A 283 4.27 -37.83 3.82
CA SER A 283 5.54 -37.96 4.56
C SER A 283 6.78 -37.88 3.64
N GLU A 284 7.99 -38.02 4.22
CA GLU A 284 9.28 -38.12 3.50
C GLU A 284 9.47 -36.96 2.51
N SER A 285 9.28 -35.74 3.00
CA SER A 285 9.34 -34.52 2.19
C SER A 285 10.75 -33.97 2.02
N ASP A 286 11.07 -33.51 0.81
CA ASP A 286 12.34 -32.83 0.53
C ASP A 286 12.13 -31.60 -0.37
N LEU A 287 13.06 -30.64 -0.31
CA LEU A 287 13.00 -29.44 -1.12
C LEU A 287 14.36 -28.97 -1.65
N THR A 288 14.31 -28.24 -2.76
CA THR A 288 15.48 -27.57 -3.31
C THR A 288 15.11 -26.27 -4.02
N VAL A 289 16.06 -25.35 -4.16
CA VAL A 289 15.84 -24.04 -4.81
C VAL A 289 16.78 -23.85 -6.00
N GLY A 290 16.18 -23.74 -7.19
CA GLY A 290 16.89 -23.54 -8.45
C GLY A 290 16.69 -22.12 -8.95
N GLY A 291 17.70 -21.26 -8.76
CA GLY A 291 17.57 -19.83 -9.04
C GLY A 291 16.55 -19.20 -8.08
N SER A 292 15.37 -18.87 -8.57
CA SER A 292 14.24 -18.34 -7.77
C SER A 292 13.04 -19.29 -7.70
N VAL A 293 13.20 -20.54 -8.16
CA VAL A 293 12.13 -21.54 -8.20
C VAL A 293 12.34 -22.54 -7.08
N LEU A 294 11.33 -22.67 -6.23
CA LEU A 294 11.26 -23.69 -5.19
C LEU A 294 10.66 -24.98 -5.77
N HIS A 295 11.26 -26.12 -5.44
CA HIS A 295 10.85 -27.46 -5.81
C HIS A 295 10.63 -28.27 -4.54
N VAL A 296 9.50 -28.98 -4.45
CA VAL A 296 9.14 -29.80 -3.28
C VAL A 296 8.66 -31.16 -3.77
N VAL A 297 9.15 -32.22 -3.14
CA VAL A 297 8.72 -33.60 -3.32
C VAL A 297 8.25 -34.18 -1.99
N TRP A 298 7.36 -35.18 -2.04
CA TRP A 298 6.90 -35.92 -0.87
C TRP A 298 6.32 -37.26 -1.29
N GLU A 299 6.18 -38.15 -0.31
CA GLU A 299 5.46 -39.42 -0.40
C GLU A 299 4.02 -39.26 0.09
N GLU A 300 3.05 -39.87 -0.58
CA GLU A 300 1.64 -39.82 -0.19
C GLU A 300 0.98 -41.20 -0.24
N ASP A 301 0.28 -41.55 0.84
CA ASP A 301 -0.56 -42.74 0.95
C ASP A 301 -1.90 -42.59 0.22
N VAL A 302 -2.16 -43.52 -0.71
CA VAL A 302 -3.45 -43.56 -1.41
C VAL A 302 -4.52 -44.21 -0.54
N LEU A 303 -5.37 -43.39 0.11
CA LEU A 303 -6.57 -43.85 0.82
C LEU A 303 -7.63 -44.44 -0.14
N ASP A 304 -8.33 -45.50 0.30
CA ASP A 304 -9.46 -46.05 -0.45
C ASP A 304 -10.66 -45.07 -0.49
N ALA A 305 -11.67 -45.38 -1.31
CA ALA A 305 -12.86 -44.51 -1.48
C ALA A 305 -13.70 -44.31 -0.20
N ASN A 306 -13.37 -44.99 0.90
CA ASN A 306 -14.00 -44.85 2.21
C ASN A 306 -13.07 -44.16 3.23
N GLY A 307 -11.91 -43.66 2.82
CA GLY A 307 -10.92 -43.04 3.70
C GLY A 307 -10.15 -44.03 4.58
N ASN A 308 -10.13 -45.32 4.23
CA ASN A 308 -9.29 -46.30 4.93
C ASN A 308 -8.02 -46.58 4.11
N PRO A 309 -6.88 -46.88 4.75
CA PRO A 309 -5.72 -47.44 4.05
C PRO A 309 -6.11 -48.68 3.25
N ASP A 310 -5.77 -48.76 1.95
CA ASP A 310 -6.18 -49.88 1.09
C ASP A 310 -5.61 -51.22 1.63
N PRO A 311 -6.46 -52.15 2.10
CA PRO A 311 -5.99 -53.39 2.71
C PRO A 311 -5.33 -54.36 1.73
N CYS A 312 -5.47 -54.14 0.41
CA CYS A 312 -4.94 -55.04 -0.60
C CYS A 312 -3.57 -54.62 -1.17
N CYS A 313 -3.24 -53.32 -1.10
CA CYS A 313 -1.94 -52.72 -1.44
C CYS A 313 -1.82 -51.32 -0.76
N PRO A 314 -1.12 -51.14 0.37
CA PRO A 314 -0.84 -49.81 0.93
C PRO A 314 0.26 -49.17 0.07
N GLY A 315 -0.12 -48.33 -0.89
CA GLY A 315 0.77 -47.90 -1.97
C GLY A 315 1.13 -46.43 -1.89
N ASP A 316 2.26 -46.14 -1.30
CA ASP A 316 2.86 -44.81 -1.25
C ASP A 316 3.26 -44.35 -2.67
N GLU A 317 2.96 -43.10 -3.02
CA GLU A 317 3.24 -42.51 -4.33
C GLU A 317 4.09 -41.25 -4.17
N ALA A 318 5.13 -41.09 -5.00
CA ALA A 318 5.96 -39.89 -5.00
C ALA A 318 5.26 -38.75 -5.73
N TYR A 319 5.24 -37.55 -5.15
CA TYR A 319 4.63 -36.35 -5.69
C TYR A 319 5.62 -35.20 -5.84
N TYR A 320 5.27 -34.24 -6.69
CA TYR A 320 6.07 -33.06 -6.97
C TYR A 320 5.22 -31.80 -7.14
N ARG A 321 5.71 -30.68 -6.60
CA ARG A 321 5.23 -29.32 -6.87
C ARG A 321 6.38 -28.34 -7.06
N ARG A 322 6.05 -27.21 -7.66
CA ARG A 322 6.96 -26.06 -7.79
C ARG A 322 6.28 -24.75 -7.44
N SER A 323 7.07 -23.80 -6.98
CA SER A 323 6.68 -22.41 -6.83
C SER A 323 7.66 -21.50 -7.57
N GLY A 324 7.13 -20.59 -8.39
CA GLY A 324 7.91 -19.58 -9.12
C GLY A 324 8.02 -18.24 -8.39
N ASP A 325 7.43 -18.11 -7.21
CA ASP A 325 7.26 -16.88 -6.44
C ASP A 325 7.72 -17.07 -4.98
N ALA A 326 8.79 -17.87 -4.78
CA ALA A 326 9.39 -18.16 -3.49
C ALA A 326 8.40 -18.75 -2.45
N GLY A 327 7.49 -19.61 -2.92
CA GLY A 327 6.50 -20.32 -2.11
C GLY A 327 5.34 -19.44 -1.64
N GLN A 328 4.94 -18.43 -2.43
CA GLN A 328 3.63 -17.78 -2.23
C GLN A 328 2.51 -18.60 -2.85
N THR A 329 2.76 -19.16 -4.04
CA THR A 329 1.84 -20.05 -4.74
C THR A 329 2.57 -21.27 -5.28
N PHE A 330 1.90 -22.42 -5.26
CA PHE A 330 2.43 -23.68 -5.75
C PHE A 330 1.60 -24.20 -6.94
N SER A 331 2.27 -24.84 -7.91
CA SER A 331 1.63 -25.55 -9.02
C SER A 331 0.66 -26.63 -8.53
N ALA A 332 -0.15 -27.21 -9.42
CA ALA A 332 -0.88 -28.44 -9.07
C ALA A 332 0.10 -29.59 -8.76
N SER A 333 -0.29 -30.49 -7.84
CA SER A 333 0.47 -31.70 -7.50
C SER A 333 0.60 -32.62 -8.72
N ARG A 334 1.82 -33.12 -8.96
CA ARG A 334 2.11 -34.09 -10.00
C ARG A 334 2.57 -35.39 -9.35
N ASN A 335 1.88 -36.48 -9.64
CA ASN A 335 2.33 -37.83 -9.30
C ASN A 335 3.50 -38.25 -10.22
N LEU A 336 4.60 -38.67 -9.61
CA LEU A 336 5.86 -39.12 -10.21
C LEU A 336 5.92 -40.65 -10.36
N SER A 337 4.98 -41.40 -9.81
CA SER A 337 5.00 -42.87 -9.78
C SER A 337 4.64 -43.48 -11.15
N GLN A 338 5.32 -44.56 -11.56
CA GLN A 338 5.18 -45.16 -12.89
C GLN A 338 3.84 -45.86 -13.15
N THR A 339 3.26 -46.44 -12.10
CA THR A 339 1.98 -47.15 -12.20
C THR A 339 1.11 -46.82 -10.99
N PRO A 340 -0.22 -46.68 -11.17
CA PRO A 340 -1.14 -46.69 -10.04
C PRO A 340 -0.87 -47.96 -9.22
N ASN A 341 -0.53 -47.80 -7.93
CA ASN A 341 -0.20 -48.87 -6.98
C ASN A 341 1.23 -49.46 -7.06
N ALA A 342 2.20 -48.75 -7.64
CA ALA A 342 3.63 -49.04 -7.45
C ALA A 342 4.20 -48.14 -6.35
N HIS A 343 4.59 -48.75 -5.23
CA HIS A 343 5.10 -48.07 -4.04
C HIS A 343 6.35 -47.23 -4.39
N SER A 344 6.20 -45.92 -4.61
CA SER A 344 7.33 -45.03 -4.90
C SER A 344 7.69 -44.27 -3.63
N ARG A 345 8.87 -44.58 -3.08
CA ARG A 345 9.29 -44.15 -1.74
C ARG A 345 10.56 -43.31 -1.77
N ASP A 346 10.78 -42.60 -0.67
CA ASP A 346 12.01 -41.84 -0.38
C ASP A 346 12.40 -40.91 -1.55
N PRO A 347 11.49 -40.01 -2.01
CA PRO A 347 11.81 -39.13 -3.11
C PRO A 347 12.80 -38.03 -2.69
N ASP A 348 13.87 -37.85 -3.47
CA ASP A 348 14.87 -36.79 -3.24
C ASP A 348 14.99 -35.89 -4.49
N VAL A 349 15.20 -34.59 -4.30
CA VAL A 349 15.18 -33.59 -5.37
C VAL A 349 16.39 -32.65 -5.35
N ALA A 350 17.04 -32.52 -6.51
CA ALA A 350 18.14 -31.56 -6.67
C ALA A 350 18.01 -30.75 -7.96
N THR A 351 18.63 -29.57 -7.97
CA THR A 351 18.52 -28.63 -9.09
C THR A 351 19.81 -27.88 -9.39
N SER A 352 20.00 -27.56 -10.67
CA SER A 352 21.04 -26.61 -11.10
C SER A 352 20.50 -25.77 -12.25
N GLY A 353 20.15 -24.53 -11.95
CA GLY A 353 19.44 -23.65 -12.87
C GLY A 353 18.07 -24.21 -13.23
N ASN A 354 17.85 -24.53 -14.51
CA ASN A 354 16.57 -25.09 -14.99
C ASN A 354 16.55 -26.63 -15.01
N LEU A 355 17.68 -27.28 -14.72
CA LEU A 355 17.75 -28.73 -14.64
C LEU A 355 17.27 -29.14 -13.24
N VAL A 356 16.15 -29.85 -13.17
CA VAL A 356 15.63 -30.45 -11.94
C VAL A 356 15.74 -31.96 -12.10
N GLY A 357 16.27 -32.65 -11.11
CA GLY A 357 16.34 -34.12 -11.07
C GLY A 357 15.61 -34.62 -9.83
N VAL A 358 14.84 -35.69 -9.99
CA VAL A 358 14.20 -36.40 -8.89
C VAL A 358 14.61 -37.86 -8.95
N VAL A 359 14.98 -38.42 -7.81
CA VAL A 359 15.19 -39.86 -7.62
C VAL A 359 14.18 -40.40 -6.62
N HIS A 360 13.82 -41.67 -6.77
CA HIS A 360 12.94 -42.36 -5.84
C HIS A 360 13.17 -43.88 -5.97
N GLU A 361 12.74 -44.62 -4.97
CA GLU A 361 12.64 -46.09 -5.02
C GLU A 361 11.36 -46.51 -5.74
N ASP A 362 11.38 -47.65 -6.44
CA ASP A 362 10.16 -48.31 -6.91
C ASP A 362 10.39 -49.84 -6.99
N PRO A 363 9.54 -50.67 -6.35
CA PRO A 363 9.69 -52.13 -6.30
C PRO A 363 9.25 -52.85 -7.58
N THR A 364 8.80 -52.14 -8.62
CA THR A 364 8.00 -52.73 -9.71
C THR A 364 8.80 -53.06 -10.99
N PRO A 365 8.87 -54.34 -11.43
CA PRO A 365 8.39 -55.56 -10.79
C PRO A 365 9.51 -56.49 -10.30
N GLY A 366 9.75 -56.51 -8.98
CA GLY A 366 10.29 -57.65 -8.25
C GLY A 366 11.32 -57.34 -7.16
N ASN A 367 11.92 -56.15 -7.15
CA ASN A 367 12.91 -55.67 -6.18
C ASN A 367 12.89 -54.14 -6.16
N ASP A 368 13.33 -53.53 -5.06
CA ASP A 368 13.52 -52.08 -4.91
C ASP A 368 14.64 -51.61 -5.84
N ASP A 369 14.30 -50.82 -6.87
CA ASP A 369 15.23 -50.23 -7.83
C ASP A 369 15.21 -48.70 -7.73
N ILE A 370 16.34 -48.05 -8.04
CA ILE A 370 16.42 -46.58 -8.04
C ILE A 370 16.06 -46.03 -9.40
N PHE A 371 15.06 -45.16 -9.45
CA PHE A 371 14.63 -44.47 -10.65
C PHE A 371 15.02 -43.00 -10.63
N PHE A 372 15.22 -42.45 -11.83
CA PHE A 372 15.49 -41.03 -12.04
C PHE A 372 14.58 -40.44 -13.11
N GLU A 373 14.06 -39.25 -12.83
CA GLU A 373 13.37 -38.40 -13.78
C GLU A 373 14.01 -36.99 -13.78
N ARG A 374 13.93 -36.28 -14.90
CA ARG A 374 14.43 -34.90 -14.97
C ARG A 374 13.50 -33.97 -15.71
N SER A 375 13.59 -32.71 -15.33
CA SER A 375 13.08 -31.56 -16.08
C SER A 375 14.23 -30.68 -16.55
N THR A 376 14.09 -30.07 -17.72
CA THR A 376 15.08 -29.11 -18.26
C THR A 376 14.55 -27.69 -18.41
N ASP A 377 13.30 -27.48 -17.99
CA ASP A 377 12.57 -26.22 -18.07
C ASP A 377 12.07 -25.76 -16.69
N GLY A 378 12.81 -26.12 -15.63
CA GLY A 378 12.50 -25.71 -14.27
C GLY A 378 11.27 -26.40 -13.69
N GLY A 379 11.00 -27.64 -14.09
CA GLY A 379 9.94 -28.47 -13.55
C GLY A 379 8.58 -28.37 -14.26
N LEU A 380 8.53 -27.83 -15.49
CA LEU A 380 7.28 -27.70 -16.26
C LEU A 380 7.00 -28.96 -17.08
N THR A 381 8.04 -29.57 -17.65
CA THR A 381 7.96 -30.84 -18.37
C THR A 381 9.04 -31.81 -17.90
N TRP A 382 8.74 -33.11 -18.02
CA TRP A 382 9.57 -34.17 -17.46
C TRP A 382 9.92 -35.24 -18.50
N SER A 383 11.09 -35.86 -18.34
CA SER A 383 11.57 -36.96 -19.16
C SER A 383 10.86 -38.28 -18.81
N THR A 384 11.12 -39.34 -19.58
CA THR A 384 10.78 -40.69 -19.12
C THR A 384 11.75 -41.16 -18.04
N PHE A 385 11.30 -42.06 -17.17
CA PHE A 385 12.10 -42.68 -16.12
C PHE A 385 13.33 -43.43 -16.66
N VAL A 386 14.40 -43.40 -15.86
CA VAL A 386 15.62 -44.17 -16.06
C VAL A 386 15.88 -45.02 -14.81
N ASN A 387 15.91 -46.34 -14.94
CA ASN A 387 16.37 -47.25 -13.88
C ASN A 387 17.90 -47.20 -13.78
N LEU A 388 18.42 -46.76 -12.64
CA LEU A 388 19.82 -46.51 -12.37
C LEU A 388 20.55 -47.72 -11.77
N SER A 389 19.91 -48.45 -10.85
CA SER A 389 20.50 -49.60 -10.14
C SER A 389 20.74 -50.79 -11.07
N GLN A 390 19.75 -51.12 -11.92
CA GLN A 390 19.78 -52.22 -12.89
C GLN A 390 20.23 -53.57 -12.29
N ASP A 391 19.92 -53.82 -11.03
CA ASP A 391 20.37 -55.01 -10.31
C ASP A 391 19.20 -55.84 -9.73
N ALA A 392 19.53 -57.02 -9.20
CA ALA A 392 18.54 -57.95 -8.65
C ALA A 392 18.49 -57.90 -7.10
N GLY A 393 19.10 -56.88 -6.49
CA GLY A 393 19.10 -56.61 -5.06
C GLY A 393 18.09 -55.53 -4.69
N GLN A 394 17.89 -55.33 -3.38
CA GLN A 394 17.11 -54.22 -2.85
C GLN A 394 18.02 -53.00 -2.80
N SER A 395 17.77 -52.01 -3.66
CA SER A 395 18.40 -50.69 -3.62
C SER A 395 17.49 -49.73 -2.87
N ALA A 396 18.03 -48.97 -1.91
CA ALA A 396 17.23 -48.08 -1.08
C ALA A 396 17.94 -46.76 -0.73
N GLU A 397 17.22 -45.83 -0.11
CA GLU A 397 17.55 -44.47 0.32
C GLU A 397 18.40 -43.75 -0.74
N PRO A 398 17.83 -43.46 -1.93
CA PRO A 398 18.55 -42.75 -2.96
C PRO A 398 18.71 -41.28 -2.58
N ALA A 399 19.91 -40.73 -2.82
CA ALA A 399 20.14 -39.30 -2.71
C ALA A 399 20.76 -38.73 -3.99
N ILE A 400 20.40 -37.49 -4.34
CA ILE A 400 20.79 -36.81 -5.56
C ILE A 400 21.40 -35.42 -5.29
N ASP A 401 22.39 -35.05 -6.09
CA ASP A 401 22.84 -33.66 -6.20
C ASP A 401 23.24 -33.30 -7.64
N ILE A 402 23.12 -32.02 -8.00
CA ILE A 402 23.41 -31.51 -9.35
C ILE A 402 24.39 -30.34 -9.30
N SER A 403 25.62 -30.59 -9.75
CA SER A 403 26.64 -29.55 -9.93
C SER A 403 26.80 -29.17 -11.40
N GLY A 404 26.19 -28.04 -11.78
CA GLY A 404 26.16 -27.54 -13.14
C GLY A 404 25.33 -28.44 -14.06
N ASN A 405 26.01 -29.27 -14.88
CA ASN A 405 25.33 -30.24 -15.76
C ASN A 405 25.66 -31.70 -15.39
N THR A 406 26.32 -31.89 -14.23
CA THR A 406 26.65 -33.22 -13.72
C THR A 406 25.65 -33.60 -12.64
N VAL A 407 24.95 -34.71 -12.85
CA VAL A 407 24.03 -35.30 -11.87
C VAL A 407 24.78 -36.41 -11.14
N HIS A 408 24.69 -36.40 -9.82
CA HIS A 408 25.30 -37.35 -8.90
C HIS A 408 24.19 -38.08 -8.15
N VAL A 409 24.21 -39.41 -8.14
CA VAL A 409 23.22 -40.21 -7.39
C VAL A 409 23.94 -41.27 -6.59
N VAL A 410 23.59 -41.40 -5.31
CA VAL A 410 24.03 -42.46 -4.41
C VAL A 410 22.84 -43.22 -3.87
N TRP A 411 23.05 -44.47 -3.43
CA TRP A 411 22.03 -45.28 -2.77
C TRP A 411 22.67 -46.42 -1.99
N GLU A 412 21.88 -47.05 -1.13
CA GLU A 412 22.20 -48.28 -0.44
C GLU A 412 22.14 -49.47 -1.38
N HIS A 413 23.28 -50.11 -1.65
CA HIS A 413 23.27 -51.37 -2.37
C HIS A 413 23.24 -52.54 -1.37
N ARG A 414 22.06 -52.87 -0.85
CA ARG A 414 21.85 -53.85 0.26
C ARG A 414 22.44 -55.21 -0.05
N ALA A 415 22.42 -55.65 -1.31
CA ALA A 415 23.03 -56.93 -1.72
C ALA A 415 24.55 -56.99 -1.50
N SER A 416 25.23 -55.85 -1.41
CA SER A 416 26.69 -55.78 -1.18
C SER A 416 27.06 -55.23 0.20
N GLY A 417 26.11 -54.61 0.92
CA GLY A 417 26.37 -53.88 2.16
C GLY A 417 27.34 -52.72 1.95
N ARG A 418 27.17 -51.97 0.85
CA ARG A 418 27.99 -50.82 0.47
C ARG A 418 27.13 -49.77 -0.21
N ILE A 419 27.64 -48.53 -0.22
CA ILE A 419 27.05 -47.44 -0.99
C ILE A 419 27.41 -47.56 -2.48
N ALA A 420 26.41 -47.47 -3.34
CA ALA A 420 26.56 -47.36 -4.78
C ALA A 420 26.51 -45.90 -5.22
N TYR A 421 27.15 -45.61 -6.36
CA TYR A 421 27.26 -44.28 -6.93
C TYR A 421 27.19 -44.35 -8.46
N VAL A 422 26.43 -43.43 -9.06
CA VAL A 422 26.43 -43.16 -10.50
C VAL A 422 26.52 -41.66 -10.76
N ARG A 423 26.94 -41.33 -11.99
CA ARG A 423 26.91 -39.96 -12.46
C ARG A 423 26.47 -39.85 -13.91
N SER A 424 25.91 -38.71 -14.24
CA SER A 424 25.66 -38.28 -15.61
C SER A 424 26.33 -36.94 -15.85
N THR A 425 27.14 -36.80 -16.89
CA THR A 425 27.80 -35.51 -17.24
C THR A 425 27.02 -34.69 -18.28
N ASP A 426 25.89 -35.21 -18.75
CA ASP A 426 25.04 -34.59 -19.77
C ASP A 426 23.63 -34.28 -19.24
N GLY A 427 23.54 -34.03 -17.93
CA GLY A 427 22.31 -33.62 -17.24
C GLY A 427 21.30 -34.75 -17.07
N GLY A 428 21.72 -36.02 -17.06
CA GLY A 428 20.85 -37.19 -16.92
C GLY A 428 20.43 -37.86 -18.24
N VAL A 429 21.09 -37.58 -19.38
CA VAL A 429 20.81 -38.30 -20.65
C VAL A 429 21.48 -39.67 -20.64
N THR A 430 22.75 -39.71 -20.26
CA THR A 430 23.57 -40.92 -20.22
C THR A 430 24.25 -41.06 -18.86
N TRP A 431 24.42 -42.31 -18.43
CA TRP A 431 24.88 -42.65 -17.08
C TRP A 431 26.14 -43.49 -17.12
N SER A 432 27.01 -43.30 -16.13
CA SER A 432 28.09 -44.24 -15.84
C SER A 432 27.54 -45.58 -15.37
N ALA A 433 28.33 -46.65 -15.48
CA ALA A 433 28.00 -47.88 -14.77
C ALA A 433 28.02 -47.65 -13.24
N PRO A 434 27.14 -48.31 -12.47
CA PRO A 434 27.18 -48.25 -11.01
C PRO A 434 28.55 -48.61 -10.43
N LEU A 435 29.06 -47.75 -9.56
CA LEU A 435 30.32 -47.90 -8.86
C LEU A 435 30.05 -48.08 -7.35
N LEU A 436 30.56 -49.16 -6.75
CA LEU A 436 30.50 -49.34 -5.29
C LEU A 436 31.62 -48.55 -4.60
N LEU A 437 31.27 -47.59 -3.75
CA LEU A 437 32.19 -46.78 -2.96
C LEU A 437 33.01 -47.63 -1.99
N PRO A 438 34.31 -47.34 -1.73
CA PRO A 438 35.18 -48.15 -0.88
C PRO A 438 34.52 -48.61 0.43
N ALA A 439 34.80 -49.83 0.89
CA ALA A 439 34.12 -50.38 2.07
C ALA A 439 34.33 -49.49 3.31
N GLY A 440 33.26 -49.22 4.04
CA GLY A 440 33.29 -48.38 5.23
C GLY A 440 31.91 -47.99 5.75
N ALA A 441 30.94 -47.85 4.83
CA ALA A 441 29.55 -47.50 5.09
C ALA A 441 28.61 -48.36 4.25
N ASP A 442 27.39 -48.56 4.74
CA ASP A 442 26.40 -49.47 4.20
C ASP A 442 24.96 -48.92 4.17
N ARG A 443 24.69 -47.75 4.76
CA ARG A 443 23.36 -47.13 4.81
C ARG A 443 23.34 -45.60 4.88
N ALA A 444 22.18 -44.98 4.69
CA ALA A 444 21.91 -43.54 4.87
C ALA A 444 22.92 -42.64 4.17
N ALA A 445 23.03 -42.79 2.84
CA ALA A 445 24.05 -42.10 2.05
C ALA A 445 23.51 -40.82 1.41
N ILE A 446 24.13 -39.68 1.71
CA ILE A 446 23.80 -38.38 1.12
C ILE A 446 24.98 -37.88 0.29
N VAL A 447 24.69 -37.17 -0.82
CA VAL A 447 25.69 -36.64 -1.76
C VAL A 447 25.56 -35.12 -1.92
N ALA A 448 26.69 -34.44 -1.99
CA ALA A 448 26.76 -33.02 -2.34
C ALA A 448 28.01 -32.73 -3.17
N ALA A 449 27.95 -31.80 -4.13
CA ALA A 449 29.00 -31.57 -5.10
C ALA A 449 29.19 -30.09 -5.44
N SER A 450 30.43 -29.63 -5.30
CA SER A 450 30.85 -28.30 -5.77
C SER A 450 31.87 -28.42 -6.89
N GLY A 451 31.41 -28.17 -8.12
CA GLY A 451 32.24 -28.27 -9.33
C GLY A 451 32.66 -29.72 -9.62
N SER A 452 33.95 -30.00 -9.53
CA SER A 452 34.50 -31.36 -9.74
C SER A 452 34.72 -32.14 -8.45
N THR A 453 34.46 -31.53 -7.29
CA THR A 453 34.60 -32.19 -5.99
C THR A 453 33.25 -32.74 -5.58
N VAL A 454 33.21 -34.03 -5.24
CA VAL A 454 31.98 -34.73 -4.82
C VAL A 454 32.23 -35.26 -3.42
N HIS A 455 31.24 -35.05 -2.57
CA HIS A 455 31.24 -35.38 -1.15
C HIS A 455 30.11 -36.37 -0.92
N VAL A 456 30.40 -37.48 -0.26
CA VAL A 456 29.38 -38.43 0.16
C VAL A 456 29.56 -38.70 1.64
N VAL A 457 28.50 -38.56 2.41
CA VAL A 457 28.44 -38.97 3.82
C VAL A 457 27.53 -40.18 3.93
N ALA A 458 27.88 -41.13 4.79
CA ALA A 458 27.07 -42.33 4.99
C ALA A 458 27.37 -42.96 6.35
N CYS A 459 26.43 -43.73 6.90
CA CYS A 459 26.65 -44.45 8.16
C CYS A 459 27.29 -45.81 7.94
N GLY A 460 28.22 -46.19 8.82
CA GLY A 460 28.99 -47.42 8.68
C GLY A 460 29.66 -47.92 9.95
N GLY A 461 29.16 -49.04 10.48
CA GLY A 461 29.64 -49.63 11.73
C GLY A 461 29.38 -48.75 12.95
N GLY A 462 28.27 -48.01 12.95
CA GLY A 462 27.88 -47.04 13.97
C GLY A 462 28.43 -45.63 13.76
N GLU A 463 29.26 -45.39 12.74
CA GLU A 463 30.03 -44.14 12.63
C GLU A 463 29.74 -43.41 11.31
N VAL A 464 29.83 -42.08 11.33
CA VAL A 464 29.70 -41.21 10.15
C VAL A 464 30.95 -41.33 9.28
N ARG A 465 30.78 -41.80 8.06
CA ARG A 465 31.86 -41.97 7.07
C ARG A 465 31.78 -40.92 5.99
N TYR A 466 32.91 -40.28 5.75
CA TYR A 466 33.06 -39.26 4.73
C TYR A 466 33.91 -39.76 3.56
N TYR A 467 33.34 -39.72 2.37
CA TYR A 467 33.99 -40.02 1.10
C TYR A 467 34.17 -38.75 0.29
N ARG A 468 35.30 -38.68 -0.43
CA ARG A 468 35.65 -37.53 -1.25
C ARG A 468 36.20 -37.96 -2.59
N SER A 469 35.70 -37.32 -3.64
CA SER A 469 36.23 -37.40 -5.00
C SER A 469 36.61 -36.01 -5.50
N THR A 470 37.64 -35.92 -6.35
CA THR A 470 38.11 -34.65 -6.96
C THR A 470 38.06 -34.66 -8.49
N ASP A 471 37.56 -35.75 -9.07
CA ASP A 471 37.47 -35.96 -10.51
C ASP A 471 36.01 -36.17 -10.97
N GLY A 472 35.08 -35.51 -10.26
CA GLY A 472 33.64 -35.58 -10.49
C GLY A 472 33.04 -36.93 -10.10
N GLY A 473 33.63 -37.66 -9.16
CA GLY A 473 33.21 -39.01 -8.75
C GLY A 473 33.65 -40.14 -9.68
N ALA A 474 34.72 -39.95 -10.46
CA ALA A 474 35.27 -41.04 -11.28
C ALA A 474 36.04 -42.03 -10.40
N THR A 475 36.75 -41.51 -9.39
CA THR A 475 37.51 -42.29 -8.43
C THR A 475 37.29 -41.80 -7.00
N TRP A 476 37.44 -42.71 -6.04
CA TRP A 476 37.17 -42.48 -4.63
C TRP A 476 38.33 -42.96 -3.74
N GLY A 477 38.70 -42.13 -2.77
CA GLY A 477 39.65 -42.49 -1.72
C GLY A 477 39.03 -43.35 -0.62
N ALA A 478 39.85 -43.80 0.33
CA ALA A 478 39.33 -44.45 1.54
C ALA A 478 38.53 -43.46 2.39
N PRO A 479 37.43 -43.90 3.04
CA PRO A 479 36.60 -43.01 3.85
C PRO A 479 37.31 -42.54 5.12
N VAL A 480 36.98 -41.33 5.56
CA VAL A 480 37.37 -40.74 6.84
C VAL A 480 36.24 -40.97 7.85
N ASN A 481 36.56 -41.31 9.10
CA ASN A 481 35.58 -41.34 10.19
C ASN A 481 35.42 -39.92 10.78
N LEU A 482 34.21 -39.37 10.74
CA LEU A 482 33.91 -38.04 11.28
C LEU A 482 33.48 -38.05 12.75
N SER A 483 32.54 -38.91 13.14
CA SER A 483 31.98 -38.98 14.50
C SER A 483 33.05 -39.35 15.55
N ASN A 484 33.84 -40.39 15.29
CA ASN A 484 34.90 -40.90 16.18
C ASN A 484 34.44 -41.18 17.62
N ASN A 485 33.24 -41.73 17.79
CA ASN A 485 32.64 -41.95 19.10
C ASN A 485 31.82 -43.27 19.13
N PRO A 486 31.41 -43.78 20.31
CA PRO A 486 30.67 -45.03 20.42
C PRO A 486 29.16 -44.93 20.14
N GLY A 487 28.65 -43.74 19.78
CA GLY A 487 27.25 -43.51 19.46
C GLY A 487 26.84 -44.22 18.17
N ALA A 488 25.53 -44.40 17.98
CA ALA A 488 24.99 -44.87 16.71
C ALA A 488 24.78 -43.70 15.76
N CYS A 489 25.36 -43.79 14.55
CA CYS A 489 25.05 -42.90 13.42
C CYS A 489 23.68 -43.22 12.83
N SER A 490 22.82 -42.19 12.79
CA SER A 490 21.59 -42.10 12.00
C SER A 490 21.59 -40.80 11.17
N LYS A 491 21.01 -40.90 9.96
CA LYS A 491 20.62 -39.78 9.06
C LYS A 491 21.63 -38.63 8.91
N PRO A 492 22.83 -38.89 8.35
CA PRO A 492 23.82 -37.84 8.14
C PRO A 492 23.48 -37.01 6.89
N MET A 493 23.41 -35.68 7.01
CA MET A 493 23.20 -34.76 5.89
C MET A 493 24.46 -33.97 5.55
N VAL A 494 24.60 -33.54 4.29
CA VAL A 494 25.74 -32.75 3.83
C VAL A 494 25.32 -31.67 2.83
N ASP A 495 25.85 -30.46 3.00
CA ASP A 495 25.75 -29.40 2.00
C ASP A 495 27.09 -28.66 1.83
N VAL A 496 27.30 -28.04 0.66
CA VAL A 496 28.60 -27.52 0.23
C VAL A 496 28.50 -26.18 -0.50
N LEU A 497 29.41 -25.26 -0.16
CA LEU A 497 29.61 -24.00 -0.87
C LEU A 497 31.10 -23.78 -1.18
N GLY A 498 31.49 -24.09 -2.42
CA GLY A 498 32.89 -24.05 -2.84
C GLY A 498 33.74 -25.05 -2.06
N ASP A 499 34.68 -24.54 -1.25
CA ASP A 499 35.53 -25.35 -0.37
C ASP A 499 34.93 -25.53 1.04
N GLN A 500 33.78 -24.91 1.34
CA GLN A 500 33.07 -25.15 2.59
C GLN A 500 32.24 -26.43 2.49
N VAL A 501 32.35 -27.30 3.49
CA VAL A 501 31.57 -28.55 3.61
C VAL A 501 30.99 -28.60 5.01
N TYR A 502 29.68 -28.78 5.12
CA TYR A 502 28.96 -28.90 6.38
C TYR A 502 28.34 -30.29 6.43
N VAL A 503 28.61 -31.03 7.51
CA VAL A 503 28.07 -32.37 7.74
C VAL A 503 27.36 -32.36 9.08
N VAL A 504 26.06 -32.64 9.06
CA VAL A 504 25.25 -32.82 10.27
C VAL A 504 24.83 -34.27 10.42
N TRP A 505 24.62 -34.73 11.65
CA TRP A 505 24.14 -36.08 11.93
C TRP A 505 23.57 -36.18 13.33
N GLU A 506 22.77 -37.22 13.56
CA GLU A 506 22.29 -37.62 14.88
C GLU A 506 23.28 -38.49 15.61
N ASP A 507 23.45 -38.25 16.90
CA ASP A 507 24.36 -39.03 17.72
C ASP A 507 23.84 -39.21 19.14
N THR A 508 23.89 -40.44 19.62
CA THR A 508 23.36 -40.87 20.92
C THR A 508 24.39 -40.86 22.05
N THR A 509 25.53 -40.18 21.87
CA THR A 509 26.64 -40.21 22.84
C THR A 509 26.34 -39.60 24.21
N THR A 510 25.39 -38.68 24.30
CA THR A 510 24.99 -37.97 25.53
C THR A 510 23.87 -38.68 26.30
N GLY A 511 23.19 -39.65 25.67
CA GLY A 511 22.12 -40.45 26.26
C GLY A 511 20.84 -40.37 25.44
N ALA A 512 20.38 -39.16 25.13
CA ALA A 512 19.38 -38.85 24.12
C ALA A 512 20.05 -38.60 22.75
N SER A 513 19.30 -38.65 21.65
CA SER A 513 19.82 -38.28 20.33
C SER A 513 20.01 -36.77 20.26
N ASP A 514 21.21 -36.32 19.89
CA ASP A 514 21.54 -34.90 19.71
C ASP A 514 21.99 -34.66 18.25
N VAL A 515 21.76 -33.45 17.74
CA VAL A 515 22.22 -33.02 16.41
C VAL A 515 23.63 -32.45 16.50
N TYR A 516 24.57 -33.07 15.79
CA TYR A 516 25.96 -32.64 15.73
C TYR A 516 26.34 -32.09 14.36
N LEU A 517 27.29 -31.15 14.36
CA LEU A 517 27.87 -30.56 13.15
C LEU A 517 29.39 -30.72 13.11
N ARG A 518 29.90 -31.01 11.92
CA ARG A 518 31.30 -30.75 11.54
C ARG A 518 31.37 -29.95 10.26
N ARG A 519 32.33 -29.02 10.25
CA ARG A 519 32.63 -28.21 9.07
C ARG A 519 34.06 -28.38 8.60
N SER A 520 34.25 -28.19 7.30
CA SER A 520 35.54 -28.11 6.64
C SER A 520 35.59 -26.84 5.81
N SER A 521 36.75 -26.19 5.77
CA SER A 521 36.99 -24.99 4.95
C SER A 521 37.99 -25.21 3.81
N ASP A 522 38.50 -26.44 3.65
CA ASP A 522 39.53 -26.81 2.67
C ASP A 522 39.04 -27.89 1.69
N GLY A 523 37.72 -27.92 1.44
CA GLY A 523 37.06 -28.83 0.53
C GLY A 523 37.07 -30.27 1.02
N GLY A 524 37.08 -30.49 2.33
CA GLY A 524 36.97 -31.80 2.98
C GLY A 524 38.28 -32.52 3.23
N ILE A 525 39.40 -31.77 3.26
CA ILE A 525 40.71 -32.34 3.58
C ILE A 525 40.86 -32.43 5.11
N THR A 526 40.41 -31.41 5.84
CA THR A 526 40.39 -31.37 7.30
C THR A 526 39.06 -30.85 7.84
N PHE A 527 38.62 -31.38 8.97
CA PHE A 527 37.39 -30.96 9.64
C PHE A 527 37.71 -30.30 10.99
N ALA A 528 36.94 -29.26 11.31
CA ALA A 528 36.94 -28.63 12.62
C ALA A 528 36.43 -29.62 13.71
N PRO A 529 36.61 -29.28 15.00
CA PRO A 529 36.00 -30.04 16.09
C PRO A 529 34.49 -30.16 15.93
N THR A 530 33.93 -31.27 16.42
CA THR A 530 32.48 -31.51 16.46
C THR A 530 31.78 -30.47 17.36
N GLN A 531 30.65 -29.94 16.91
CA GLN A 531 29.76 -29.04 17.67
C GLN A 531 28.43 -29.76 17.94
N ASN A 532 27.87 -29.67 19.16
CA ASN A 532 26.50 -30.11 19.47
C ASN A 532 25.57 -28.91 19.28
N LEU A 533 24.53 -29.05 18.45
CA LEU A 533 23.61 -27.97 18.08
C LEU A 533 22.30 -27.98 18.89
N SER A 534 21.78 -29.17 19.23
CA SER A 534 20.53 -29.31 19.99
C SER A 534 20.75 -29.21 21.50
N ASN A 535 21.72 -29.97 22.03
CA ASN A 535 22.17 -29.97 23.42
C ASN A 535 21.03 -29.84 24.44
N ASN A 536 20.01 -30.70 24.33
CA ASN A 536 18.86 -30.72 25.22
C ASN A 536 18.61 -32.13 25.77
N ALA A 537 17.55 -32.30 26.55
CA ALA A 537 17.24 -33.56 27.21
C ALA A 537 16.33 -34.49 26.37
N GLY A 538 15.75 -33.98 25.28
CA GLY A 538 14.87 -34.70 24.38
C GLY A 538 15.64 -35.36 23.26
N GLU A 539 14.93 -36.11 22.42
CA GLU A 539 15.52 -36.75 21.26
C GLU A 539 15.42 -35.83 20.05
N SER A 540 16.56 -35.29 19.60
CA SER A 540 16.68 -34.51 18.37
C SER A 540 17.00 -35.42 17.18
N SER A 541 16.19 -35.35 16.12
CA SER A 541 16.24 -36.29 15.00
C SER A 541 16.00 -35.64 13.63
N GLU A 542 16.36 -36.35 12.57
CA GLU A 542 16.33 -36.02 11.14
C GLU A 542 16.89 -34.62 10.81
N PRO A 543 18.19 -34.35 11.06
CA PRO A 543 18.74 -33.03 10.86
C PRO A 543 19.01 -32.76 9.38
N SER A 544 18.48 -31.67 8.84
CA SER A 544 18.78 -31.17 7.50
C SER A 544 19.66 -29.91 7.55
N VAL A 545 20.53 -29.72 6.55
CA VAL A 545 21.47 -28.59 6.48
C VAL A 545 21.43 -27.93 5.11
N ALA A 546 21.43 -26.60 5.09
CA ALA A 546 21.57 -25.80 3.87
C ALA A 546 22.54 -24.64 4.05
N VAL A 547 23.33 -24.35 3.01
CA VAL A 547 24.15 -23.14 2.92
C VAL A 547 23.67 -22.24 1.77
N ASP A 548 23.30 -21.00 2.10
CA ASP A 548 22.86 -20.04 1.09
C ASP A 548 24.07 -19.58 0.25
N PRO A 549 24.09 -19.82 -1.07
CA PRO A 549 25.21 -19.47 -1.93
C PRO A 549 25.43 -17.96 -2.08
N SER A 550 24.43 -17.13 -1.75
CA SER A 550 24.47 -15.67 -1.88
C SER A 550 25.01 -14.96 -0.63
N THR A 551 24.65 -15.45 0.56
CA THR A 551 25.02 -14.85 1.85
C THR A 551 26.13 -15.63 2.56
N GLY A 552 26.29 -16.92 2.26
CA GLY A 552 27.16 -17.84 2.98
C GLY A 552 26.63 -18.24 4.36
N HIS A 553 25.37 -17.91 4.67
CA HIS A 553 24.71 -18.32 5.91
C HIS A 553 24.40 -19.82 5.89
N VAL A 554 24.49 -20.44 7.07
CA VAL A 554 24.29 -21.87 7.26
C VAL A 554 23.07 -22.07 8.13
N TYR A 555 22.18 -22.96 7.71
CA TYR A 555 20.92 -23.26 8.37
C TYR A 555 20.89 -24.75 8.67
N VAL A 556 20.49 -25.10 9.90
CA VAL A 556 20.27 -26.49 10.31
C VAL A 556 18.88 -26.57 10.92
N VAL A 557 18.10 -27.57 10.52
CA VAL A 557 16.76 -27.86 11.04
C VAL A 557 16.70 -29.30 11.50
N TRP A 558 15.92 -29.61 12.53
CA TRP A 558 15.64 -30.96 13.05
C TRP A 558 14.27 -30.94 13.74
N TYR A 559 13.72 -32.10 14.10
CA TYR A 559 12.62 -32.15 15.04
C TYR A 559 13.06 -32.74 16.38
N ASP A 560 12.36 -32.39 17.45
CA ASP A 560 12.76 -32.70 18.83
C ASP A 560 11.58 -33.12 19.70
N PHE A 561 11.78 -34.18 20.49
CA PHE A 561 10.79 -34.73 21.43
C PHE A 561 10.89 -34.16 22.86
N THR A 562 11.60 -33.05 23.11
CA THR A 562 11.54 -32.42 24.44
C THR A 562 10.12 -31.99 24.78
N ARG A 563 9.50 -32.59 25.81
CA ARG A 563 8.40 -31.93 26.54
C ARG A 563 8.89 -30.56 27.01
N PRO A 564 8.06 -29.51 26.95
CA PRO A 564 8.36 -28.28 27.67
C PRO A 564 8.30 -28.58 29.18
N THR A 565 9.37 -29.07 29.78
CA THR A 565 9.49 -29.09 31.24
C THR A 565 9.78 -27.67 31.69
N PRO A 566 8.96 -27.05 32.55
CA PRO A 566 9.32 -25.77 33.14
C PRO A 566 10.63 -26.00 33.91
N PRO A 567 11.71 -25.27 33.61
CA PRO A 567 12.94 -25.39 34.38
C PRO A 567 12.65 -24.97 35.81
N ALA A 568 13.29 -25.62 36.79
CA ALA A 568 13.31 -25.13 38.17
C ALA A 568 13.57 -23.63 38.13
N ALA A 569 12.63 -22.84 38.67
CA ALA A 569 12.62 -21.38 38.55
C ALA A 569 14.06 -20.85 38.73
N PRO A 570 14.69 -20.33 37.67
CA PRO A 570 16.01 -19.75 37.81
C PRO A 570 15.89 -18.60 38.82
N ALA A 571 17.00 -18.25 39.48
CA ALA A 571 16.96 -17.13 40.43
C ALA A 571 16.32 -15.92 39.72
N ASP A 572 15.29 -15.37 40.34
CA ASP A 572 14.58 -14.17 39.92
C ASP A 572 14.80 -13.18 41.07
N ALA A 573 15.83 -12.36 40.91
CA ALA A 573 16.37 -11.54 41.99
C ALA A 573 15.44 -10.39 42.40
N ASP A 574 14.52 -9.97 41.53
CA ASP A 574 13.57 -8.89 41.78
C ASP A 574 12.09 -9.33 41.80
N SER A 575 11.84 -10.62 41.58
CA SER A 575 10.56 -11.31 41.73
C SER A 575 9.48 -10.83 40.75
N ASP A 576 9.88 -10.57 39.51
CA ASP A 576 9.00 -10.06 38.46
C ASP A 576 8.40 -11.15 37.57
N GLY A 577 8.86 -12.41 37.73
CA GLY A 577 8.40 -13.56 36.96
C GLY A 577 9.29 -13.91 35.76
N VAL A 578 10.37 -13.17 35.53
CA VAL A 578 11.43 -13.46 34.57
C VAL A 578 12.71 -13.78 35.34
N ALA A 579 13.46 -14.75 34.85
CA ALA A 579 14.58 -15.28 35.61
C ALA A 579 15.90 -14.63 35.21
N ASP A 580 16.81 -14.37 36.16
CA ASP A 580 18.07 -13.62 35.99
C ASP A 580 18.87 -13.92 34.69
N PRO A 581 18.97 -15.17 34.18
CA PRO A 581 19.71 -15.45 32.93
C PRO A 581 19.00 -14.98 31.66
N SER A 582 17.68 -14.82 31.74
CA SER A 582 16.77 -14.40 30.67
C SER A 582 16.25 -12.98 30.88
N ASP A 583 16.56 -12.40 32.03
CA ASP A 583 16.11 -11.09 32.47
C ASP A 583 17.10 -10.02 31.96
N ASN A 584 16.60 -9.09 31.14
CA ASN A 584 17.37 -7.96 30.65
C ASN A 584 17.50 -6.84 31.69
N CYS A 585 16.81 -6.94 32.84
CA CYS A 585 17.02 -6.14 34.04
C CYS A 585 17.03 -6.97 35.34
N PRO A 586 18.07 -7.81 35.61
CA PRO A 586 18.16 -8.76 36.75
C PRO A 586 18.10 -8.20 38.19
N GLY A 587 17.72 -6.96 38.39
CA GLY A 587 17.51 -6.37 39.71
C GLY A 587 16.50 -5.23 39.71
N VAL A 588 15.75 -5.06 38.62
CA VAL A 588 14.65 -4.12 38.46
C VAL A 588 13.51 -4.82 37.72
N ALA A 589 12.48 -5.19 38.48
CA ALA A 589 11.31 -5.88 37.96
C ALA A 589 10.72 -5.24 36.69
N ASN A 590 10.76 -5.97 35.59
CA ASN A 590 10.21 -5.66 34.27
C ASN A 590 9.68 -6.96 33.58
N PRO A 591 8.51 -7.46 34.00
CA PRO A 591 7.97 -8.74 33.53
C PRO A 591 7.73 -8.83 32.01
N ASP A 592 7.69 -7.69 31.32
CA ASP A 592 7.48 -7.57 29.88
C ASP A 592 8.78 -7.66 29.07
N GLN A 593 9.94 -7.54 29.72
CA GLN A 593 11.27 -7.65 29.10
C GLN A 593 11.42 -6.74 27.89
N ALA A 594 10.83 -5.54 27.96
CA ALA A 594 10.98 -4.54 26.94
C ALA A 594 12.47 -4.14 26.80
N ASP A 595 12.91 -4.02 25.56
CA ASP A 595 14.29 -3.76 25.13
C ASP A 595 14.19 -3.05 23.78
N ALA A 596 13.92 -1.74 23.81
CA ALA A 596 13.54 -0.98 22.62
C ALA A 596 14.67 -0.87 21.58
N ASP A 597 15.94 -0.92 22.00
CA ASP A 597 17.11 -0.89 21.12
C ASP A 597 17.75 -2.26 20.80
N GLY A 598 17.39 -3.30 21.55
CA GLY A 598 17.90 -4.67 21.38
C GLY A 598 19.36 -4.85 21.79
N ASP A 599 19.91 -3.99 22.65
CA ASP A 599 21.29 -4.07 23.13
C ASP A 599 21.47 -5.11 24.26
N GLY A 600 20.34 -5.59 24.81
CA GLY A 600 20.27 -6.61 25.85
C GLY A 600 20.15 -6.06 27.27
N GLN A 601 20.02 -4.74 27.44
CA GLN A 601 19.64 -4.08 28.68
C GLN A 601 18.18 -3.61 28.56
N GLY A 602 17.32 -3.97 29.52
CA GLY A 602 15.89 -3.66 29.39
C GLY A 602 15.55 -2.21 29.71
N ASP A 603 14.45 -1.72 29.13
CA ASP A 603 13.96 -0.34 29.28
C ASP A 603 13.81 0.10 30.76
N ALA A 604 13.50 -0.85 31.65
CA ALA A 604 13.34 -0.54 33.08
C ALA A 604 14.66 -0.18 33.78
N CYS A 605 15.80 -0.57 33.21
CA CYS A 605 17.13 -0.36 33.75
C CYS A 605 18.08 0.33 32.77
N ASP A 606 17.64 0.66 31.55
CA ASP A 606 18.34 1.52 30.61
C ASP A 606 18.04 3.02 30.88
N PRO A 607 19.03 3.92 30.74
CA PRO A 607 18.81 5.37 30.78
C PRO A 607 18.56 6.04 29.40
N ASP A 608 18.61 5.28 28.31
CA ASP A 608 18.47 5.69 26.91
C ASP A 608 17.88 4.51 26.11
N ASP A 609 16.57 4.22 26.31
CA ASP A 609 15.93 2.94 25.95
C ASP A 609 16.00 2.63 24.43
N ASP A 610 16.17 3.63 23.57
CA ASP A 610 16.28 3.47 22.11
C ASP A 610 17.71 3.74 21.55
N ASN A 611 18.66 4.07 22.42
CA ASN A 611 20.06 4.36 22.14
C ASN A 611 20.32 5.39 21.02
N ASP A 612 19.42 6.36 20.82
CA ASP A 612 19.59 7.40 19.80
C ASP A 612 20.59 8.51 20.22
N GLY A 613 20.95 8.52 21.50
CA GLY A 613 21.86 9.47 22.14
C GLY A 613 21.17 10.60 22.91
N VAL A 614 19.85 10.57 23.06
CA VAL A 614 19.03 11.45 23.91
C VAL A 614 18.46 10.62 25.07
N PRO A 615 18.84 10.90 26.33
CA PRO A 615 18.31 10.12 27.47
C PRO A 615 16.79 10.30 27.66
N ASP A 616 16.07 9.26 28.07
CA ASP A 616 14.59 9.19 28.16
C ASP A 616 13.95 10.39 28.86
N ALA A 617 14.61 10.91 29.89
CA ALA A 617 14.13 12.06 30.67
C ALA A 617 14.04 13.37 29.86
N SER A 618 14.68 13.40 28.69
CA SER A 618 14.70 14.50 27.73
C SER A 618 14.22 14.09 26.35
N ASP A 619 13.80 12.84 26.18
CA ASP A 619 13.38 12.25 24.92
C ASP A 619 11.86 12.42 24.72
N ASN A 620 11.45 12.90 23.55
CA ASN A 620 10.04 12.95 23.14
C ASN A 620 9.54 11.64 22.50
N CYS A 621 10.43 10.67 22.25
CA CYS A 621 10.15 9.28 21.92
C CYS A 621 11.09 8.31 22.62
N PRO A 622 10.94 8.09 23.94
CA PRO A 622 11.87 7.26 24.72
C PRO A 622 12.15 5.86 24.17
N PHE A 623 11.21 5.26 23.43
CA PHE A 623 11.32 3.89 22.92
C PHE A 623 11.48 3.83 21.38
N ALA A 624 11.75 4.95 20.70
CA ALA A 624 11.80 4.99 19.24
C ALA A 624 12.81 6.04 18.74
N ALA A 625 13.97 5.54 18.33
CA ALA A 625 15.14 6.34 18.02
C ALA A 625 14.85 7.53 17.10
N ASN A 626 15.01 8.75 17.62
CA ASN A 626 14.64 9.98 16.94
C ASN A 626 15.54 11.18 17.30
N ALA A 627 16.87 11.02 17.34
CA ALA A 627 17.85 11.99 17.87
C ALA A 627 17.73 13.48 17.46
N ALA A 628 16.96 13.79 16.40
CA ALA A 628 16.58 15.14 16.01
C ALA A 628 15.48 15.77 16.90
N GLN A 629 14.75 14.97 17.67
CA GLN A 629 13.66 15.35 18.57
C GLN A 629 12.61 16.19 17.82
N THR A 630 12.20 15.69 16.66
CA THR A 630 11.18 16.35 15.82
C THR A 630 9.82 16.06 16.45
N ASP A 631 8.97 17.07 16.47
CA ASP A 631 7.65 17.13 17.12
C ASP A 631 6.86 18.15 16.30
N THR A 632 6.16 17.66 15.28
CA THR A 632 5.57 18.47 14.22
C THR A 632 4.34 19.25 14.72
N ASP A 633 3.52 18.66 15.58
CA ASP A 633 2.34 19.31 16.17
C ASP A 633 2.60 20.05 17.50
N GLY A 634 3.73 19.76 18.15
CA GLY A 634 4.19 20.41 19.37
C GLY A 634 3.50 19.92 20.65
N ASP A 635 2.91 18.72 20.64
CA ASP A 635 2.19 18.17 21.79
C ASP A 635 3.14 17.53 22.84
N GLY A 636 4.39 17.28 22.44
CA GLY A 636 5.46 16.74 23.27
C GLY A 636 5.75 15.25 23.05
N GLN A 637 5.01 14.57 22.18
CA GLN A 637 5.35 13.28 21.57
C GLN A 637 6.11 13.57 20.26
N GLY A 638 7.14 12.79 19.93
CA GLY A 638 7.90 13.02 18.70
C GLY A 638 7.34 12.26 17.50
N ASP A 639 7.61 12.75 16.29
CA ASP A 639 7.13 12.15 15.03
C ASP A 639 7.49 10.66 14.85
N ALA A 640 8.51 10.16 15.57
CA ALA A 640 8.89 8.74 15.48
C ALA A 640 7.98 7.80 16.26
N CYS A 641 7.22 8.34 17.22
CA CYS A 641 6.37 7.58 18.13
C CYS A 641 4.97 8.17 18.25
N ASP A 642 4.69 9.30 17.61
CA ASP A 642 3.34 9.78 17.38
C ASP A 642 2.67 8.92 16.29
N SER A 643 1.34 8.93 16.29
CA SER A 643 0.51 8.24 15.30
C SER A 643 -0.26 9.21 14.41
N ASP A 644 -0.13 10.51 14.68
CA ASP A 644 -0.78 11.65 14.03
C ASP A 644 0.20 12.82 14.15
N ASP A 645 1.32 12.76 13.41
CA ASP A 645 2.49 13.64 13.60
C ASP A 645 2.16 15.14 13.50
N ASP A 646 1.07 15.49 12.81
CA ASP A 646 0.65 16.87 12.61
C ASP A 646 -0.59 17.31 13.41
N GLY A 647 -1.21 16.36 14.12
CA GLY A 647 -2.29 16.60 15.08
C GLY A 647 -3.60 17.07 14.44
N ASP A 648 -3.86 16.72 13.17
CA ASP A 648 -5.08 17.10 12.47
C ASP A 648 -6.29 16.20 12.79
N GLY A 649 -6.04 15.03 13.38
CA GLY A 649 -7.02 14.01 13.73
C GLY A 649 -7.12 12.83 12.74
N VAL A 650 -6.22 12.72 11.77
CA VAL A 650 -6.07 11.60 10.84
C VAL A 650 -4.72 10.93 11.09
N ALA A 651 -4.73 9.64 11.46
CA ALA A 651 -3.49 8.94 11.77
C ALA A 651 -2.62 8.69 10.52
N ASP A 652 -1.29 8.77 10.64
CA ASP A 652 -0.32 8.77 9.52
C ASP A 652 -0.51 7.66 8.49
N PRO A 653 -0.85 6.39 8.84
CA PRO A 653 -1.08 5.34 7.85
C PRO A 653 -2.29 5.59 6.93
N PHE A 654 -3.15 6.54 7.30
CA PHE A 654 -4.34 6.95 6.57
C PHE A 654 -4.28 8.42 6.14
N ASP A 655 -3.21 9.11 6.51
CA ASP A 655 -2.99 10.51 6.21
C ASP A 655 -2.21 10.65 4.90
N ASN A 656 -2.78 11.38 3.94
CA ASN A 656 -2.10 11.72 2.69
C ASN A 656 -1.13 12.91 2.82
N CYS A 657 -1.09 13.58 3.98
CA CYS A 657 -0.10 14.57 4.37
C CYS A 657 0.35 14.44 5.83
N PRO A 658 1.04 13.36 6.23
CA PRO A 658 1.34 13.07 7.64
C PRO A 658 2.04 14.17 8.45
N LEU A 659 2.69 15.13 7.80
CA LEU A 659 3.44 16.22 8.46
C LEU A 659 2.81 17.60 8.25
N VAL A 660 1.63 17.69 7.61
CA VAL A 660 0.99 18.95 7.23
C VAL A 660 -0.53 18.88 7.47
N PRO A 661 -1.05 19.58 8.51
CA PRO A 661 -2.42 19.36 8.96
C PRO A 661 -3.46 19.56 7.87
N ASN A 662 -4.19 18.50 7.53
CA ASN A 662 -5.14 18.47 6.43
C ASN A 662 -6.33 17.51 6.65
N ALA A 663 -7.02 17.61 7.78
CA ALA A 663 -8.11 16.71 8.20
C ALA A 663 -9.27 16.45 7.18
N GLY A 664 -9.33 17.22 6.09
CA GLY A 664 -10.21 17.00 4.94
C GLY A 664 -9.75 15.92 3.96
N GLN A 665 -8.47 15.53 3.99
CA GLN A 665 -7.84 14.48 3.18
C GLN A 665 -8.14 14.66 1.68
N GLU A 666 -8.18 15.92 1.21
CA GLU A 666 -8.29 16.23 -0.20
C GLU A 666 -7.06 15.71 -0.96
N ASN A 667 -7.30 15.11 -2.12
CA ASN A 667 -6.31 14.51 -3.01
C ASN A 667 -6.92 14.55 -4.42
N THR A 668 -6.59 15.59 -5.17
CA THR A 668 -7.27 15.94 -6.41
C THR A 668 -6.87 15.03 -7.58
N ASP A 669 -5.63 14.56 -7.62
CA ASP A 669 -5.09 13.73 -8.70
C ASP A 669 -5.13 12.20 -8.41
N GLY A 670 -5.25 11.82 -7.14
CA GLY A 670 -5.31 10.45 -6.65
C GLY A 670 -3.97 9.72 -6.56
N ASP A 671 -2.82 10.41 -6.50
CA ASP A 671 -1.50 9.75 -6.49
C ASP A 671 -1.05 9.22 -5.11
N GLY A 672 -1.71 9.69 -4.06
CA GLY A 672 -1.50 9.30 -2.67
C GLY A 672 -0.96 10.42 -1.77
N GLN A 673 -0.47 11.51 -2.34
CA GLN A 673 -0.14 12.76 -1.63
C GLN A 673 -1.38 13.66 -1.56
N GLY A 674 -1.58 14.40 -0.47
CA GLY A 674 -2.74 15.28 -0.32
C GLY A 674 -2.48 16.70 -0.79
N ASP A 675 -3.56 17.40 -1.17
CA ASP A 675 -3.53 18.79 -1.69
C ASP A 675 -2.83 19.78 -0.73
N ALA A 676 -2.71 19.45 0.57
CA ALA A 676 -2.06 20.32 1.55
C ALA A 676 -0.52 20.23 1.53
N CYS A 677 0.01 19.13 1.03
CA CYS A 677 1.44 18.82 0.99
C CYS A 677 1.95 18.47 -0.41
N ASP A 678 1.08 18.52 -1.42
CA ASP A 678 1.44 18.46 -2.82
C ASP A 678 1.78 19.86 -3.36
N ASP A 679 2.73 19.93 -4.30
CA ASP A 679 3.11 21.17 -4.99
C ASP A 679 2.39 21.29 -6.37
N ASP A 680 1.69 20.24 -6.82
CA ASP A 680 0.99 20.11 -8.11
C ASP A 680 -0.28 19.24 -7.94
N ASP A 681 -1.33 19.81 -7.32
CA ASP A 681 -2.51 19.10 -6.80
C ASP A 681 -3.29 18.30 -7.87
N ASP A 682 -3.18 18.64 -9.16
CA ASP A 682 -3.82 17.94 -10.26
C ASP A 682 -2.86 17.18 -11.21
N ASN A 683 -1.57 17.22 -10.89
CA ASN A 683 -0.46 16.52 -11.54
C ASN A 683 -0.39 16.74 -13.07
N ASP A 684 -0.78 17.93 -13.53
CA ASP A 684 -0.74 18.28 -14.95
C ASP A 684 0.67 18.69 -15.43
N GLY A 685 1.60 18.88 -14.48
CA GLY A 685 2.98 19.28 -14.68
C GLY A 685 3.25 20.78 -14.48
N ILE A 686 2.31 21.53 -13.94
CA ILE A 686 2.43 22.95 -13.58
C ILE A 686 2.22 23.09 -12.07
N PRO A 687 3.24 23.50 -11.30
CA PRO A 687 3.08 23.65 -9.86
C PRO A 687 2.01 24.68 -9.49
N ASP A 688 1.23 24.41 -8.45
CA ASP A 688 0.13 25.20 -7.89
C ASP A 688 0.38 26.71 -7.82
N ALA A 689 1.58 27.09 -7.40
CA ALA A 689 1.97 28.50 -7.27
C ALA A 689 2.03 29.25 -8.63
N SER A 690 2.13 28.49 -9.72
CA SER A 690 2.12 28.95 -11.10
C SER A 690 0.91 28.45 -11.89
N ASP A 691 0.05 27.67 -11.26
CA ASP A 691 -1.12 27.08 -11.88
C ASP A 691 -2.35 28.00 -11.73
N PRO A 692 -3.01 28.39 -12.84
CA PRO A 692 -4.21 29.21 -12.78
C PRO A 692 -5.49 28.47 -12.35
N CYS A 693 -5.50 27.14 -12.34
CA CYS A 693 -6.53 26.25 -11.81
C CYS A 693 -5.93 25.00 -11.12
N PRO A 694 -5.29 25.16 -9.96
CA PRO A 694 -4.50 24.09 -9.31
C PRO A 694 -5.20 22.74 -9.07
N LEU A 695 -6.54 22.70 -9.14
CA LEU A 695 -7.34 21.50 -8.88
C LEU A 695 -7.96 20.90 -10.16
N GLN A 696 -7.50 21.29 -11.34
CA GLN A 696 -8.08 20.96 -12.64
C GLN A 696 -7.00 20.94 -13.75
N SER A 697 -6.52 19.75 -14.11
CA SER A 697 -5.57 19.54 -15.23
C SER A 697 -5.98 20.05 -16.64
N ASP A 698 -7.18 20.61 -16.78
CA ASP A 698 -7.73 21.25 -17.98
C ASP A 698 -8.66 22.42 -17.54
N CYS A 699 -8.03 23.58 -17.36
CA CYS A 699 -8.60 24.82 -16.82
C CYS A 699 -9.87 25.30 -17.53
N ASP A 700 -9.88 25.19 -18.85
CA ASP A 700 -10.96 25.73 -19.69
C ASP A 700 -11.92 24.65 -20.24
N SER A 701 -11.63 23.39 -19.91
CA SER A 701 -12.41 22.20 -20.21
C SER A 701 -12.62 21.99 -21.71
N ASP A 702 -11.63 22.31 -22.52
CA ASP A 702 -11.67 22.09 -23.97
C ASP A 702 -11.21 20.70 -24.40
N GLY A 703 -10.60 19.95 -23.50
CA GLY A 703 -10.06 18.60 -23.71
C GLY A 703 -8.57 18.57 -24.07
N VAL A 704 -7.85 19.69 -23.92
CA VAL A 704 -6.39 19.78 -24.03
C VAL A 704 -5.81 20.13 -22.66
N PRO A 705 -4.97 19.26 -22.06
CA PRO A 705 -4.37 19.55 -20.76
C PRO A 705 -3.48 20.79 -20.79
N ASP A 706 -3.47 21.56 -19.71
CA ASP A 706 -2.82 22.87 -19.57
C ASP A 706 -1.32 22.87 -19.94
N SER A 707 -0.61 21.79 -19.60
CA SER A 707 0.80 21.61 -19.98
C SER A 707 1.04 21.52 -21.49
N SER A 708 -0.01 21.22 -22.26
CA SER A 708 -0.01 21.12 -23.72
C SER A 708 -0.89 22.14 -24.42
N ASP A 709 -1.63 22.96 -23.67
CA ASP A 709 -2.57 23.94 -24.19
C ASP A 709 -1.87 25.28 -24.48
N ASN A 710 -1.87 25.68 -25.75
CA ASN A 710 -1.37 26.98 -26.18
C ASN A 710 -2.29 28.16 -25.80
N CYS A 711 -3.43 27.89 -25.17
CA CYS A 711 -4.31 28.86 -24.52
C CYS A 711 -5.02 28.35 -23.27
N ARG A 712 -4.29 27.79 -22.30
CA ARG A 712 -4.74 27.25 -20.99
C ARG A 712 -6.06 27.74 -20.37
N LEU A 713 -6.41 29.01 -20.52
CA LEU A 713 -7.62 29.62 -19.91
C LEU A 713 -8.73 29.95 -20.91
N ALA A 714 -8.66 29.45 -22.13
CA ALA A 714 -9.38 29.99 -23.26
C ALA A 714 -9.74 28.95 -24.34
N PHE A 715 -10.84 28.21 -24.09
CA PHE A 715 -11.37 27.14 -24.94
C PHE A 715 -10.96 27.23 -26.41
N ASN A 716 -10.01 26.39 -26.81
CA ASN A 716 -9.35 26.33 -28.11
C ASN A 716 -8.94 24.90 -28.47
N PRO A 717 -9.89 23.94 -28.57
CA PRO A 717 -9.55 22.51 -28.69
C PRO A 717 -8.84 22.15 -30.00
N ALA A 718 -8.79 23.09 -30.94
CA ALA A 718 -8.07 22.97 -32.20
C ALA A 718 -6.60 23.42 -32.13
N GLN A 719 -6.17 24.02 -31.01
CA GLN A 719 -4.80 24.46 -30.74
C GLN A 719 -4.19 25.28 -31.89
N GLN A 720 -5.01 26.10 -32.55
CA GLN A 720 -4.57 26.89 -33.70
C GLN A 720 -3.61 27.99 -33.24
N ASP A 721 -2.43 28.06 -33.84
CA ASP A 721 -1.42 29.10 -33.63
C ASP A 721 -0.99 29.59 -35.02
N SER A 722 -1.66 30.64 -35.50
CA SER A 722 -1.51 31.10 -36.89
C SER A 722 -0.19 31.80 -37.17
N ASP A 723 0.46 32.37 -36.15
CA ASP A 723 1.72 33.10 -36.30
C ASP A 723 2.94 32.38 -35.73
N GLY A 724 2.72 31.26 -35.03
CA GLY A 724 3.72 30.28 -34.60
C GLY A 724 4.52 30.73 -33.39
N ASP A 725 3.97 31.63 -32.57
CA ASP A 725 4.68 32.19 -31.41
C ASP A 725 4.51 31.37 -30.12
N GLY A 726 3.68 30.33 -30.17
CA GLY A 726 3.38 29.44 -29.05
C GLY A 726 2.13 29.83 -28.26
N THR A 727 1.50 30.96 -28.56
CA THR A 727 0.21 31.40 -28.03
C THR A 727 -0.88 31.10 -29.05
N GLY A 728 -1.94 30.39 -28.68
CA GLY A 728 -3.00 30.03 -29.63
C GLY A 728 -3.89 31.23 -30.01
N ASP A 729 -4.50 31.20 -31.20
CA ASP A 729 -5.30 32.28 -31.79
C ASP A 729 -6.48 32.75 -30.91
N ALA A 730 -6.95 31.92 -29.97
CA ALA A 730 -8.08 32.19 -29.07
C ALA A 730 -7.71 33.09 -27.88
N CYS A 731 -6.46 33.01 -27.41
CA CYS A 731 -5.89 33.82 -26.34
C CYS A 731 -4.84 34.82 -26.86
N ASP A 732 -4.39 34.64 -28.09
CA ASP A 732 -3.45 35.50 -28.77
C ASP A 732 -4.13 36.78 -29.28
N THR A 733 -3.49 37.91 -28.98
CA THR A 733 -3.96 39.25 -29.33
C THR A 733 -3.14 39.90 -30.44
N ASP A 734 -2.07 39.24 -30.92
CA ASP A 734 -1.09 39.81 -31.82
C ASP A 734 -0.86 39.06 -33.15
N GLY A 735 -1.20 37.77 -33.23
CA GLY A 735 -1.13 36.92 -34.43
C GLY A 735 -2.41 36.80 -35.25
N ASN A 736 -3.59 37.10 -34.68
CA ASN A 736 -4.84 36.93 -35.42
C ASN A 736 -4.94 37.89 -36.64
N PRO A 737 -5.12 37.38 -37.88
CA PRO A 737 -5.25 38.21 -39.08
C PRO A 737 -6.62 38.92 -39.12
N MET A 738 -6.78 39.94 -38.29
CA MET A 738 -7.43 41.24 -38.50
C MET A 738 -7.95 41.80 -37.17
N LEU A 739 -7.40 42.93 -36.73
CA LEU A 739 -8.18 43.96 -36.08
C LEU A 739 -8.18 45.17 -37.01
N ALA A 740 -9.36 45.53 -37.50
CA ALA A 740 -9.54 46.82 -38.13
C ALA A 740 -9.39 47.87 -37.02
N PHE A 741 -8.27 48.58 -36.91
CA PHE A 741 -8.15 49.63 -35.89
C PHE A 741 -8.89 50.84 -36.36
N VAL A 742 -9.69 51.40 -35.47
CA VAL A 742 -10.59 52.49 -35.82
C VAL A 742 -10.32 53.67 -34.92
N ALA A 743 -10.10 54.82 -35.54
CA ALA A 743 -9.78 56.05 -34.85
C ALA A 743 -10.71 57.16 -35.33
N ALA A 744 -11.34 57.86 -34.39
CA ALA A 744 -11.85 59.18 -34.71
C ALA A 744 -10.67 60.08 -35.10
N GLY A 745 -10.70 60.62 -36.30
CA GLY A 745 -9.73 61.55 -36.81
C GLY A 745 -9.70 62.87 -36.02
N PRO A 746 -8.67 63.69 -36.24
CA PRO A 746 -8.53 64.95 -35.51
C PRO A 746 -9.75 65.86 -35.66
N GLY A 747 -10.30 66.31 -34.53
CA GLY A 747 -11.52 67.12 -34.48
C GLY A 747 -12.84 66.35 -34.61
N GLY A 748 -12.81 65.00 -34.67
CA GLY A 748 -13.99 64.14 -34.59
C GLY A 748 -14.90 64.14 -35.83
N ALA A 749 -14.45 64.72 -36.94
CA ALA A 749 -15.24 64.88 -38.17
C ALA A 749 -15.01 63.76 -39.20
N THR A 750 -13.96 62.96 -39.04
CA THR A 750 -13.62 61.86 -39.94
C THR A 750 -13.35 60.62 -39.09
N LEU A 751 -13.80 59.45 -39.52
CA LEU A 751 -13.44 58.18 -38.90
C LEU A 751 -12.44 57.46 -39.79
N TYR A 752 -11.32 57.00 -39.25
CA TYR A 752 -10.33 56.23 -39.98
C TYR A 752 -10.41 54.77 -39.56
N GLU A 753 -10.29 53.89 -40.54
CA GLU A 753 -10.15 52.44 -40.34
C GLU A 753 -8.83 51.99 -40.95
N PHE A 754 -8.07 51.21 -40.19
CA PHE A 754 -6.77 50.65 -40.57
C PHE A 754 -6.85 49.13 -40.61
N GLY A 755 -6.23 48.50 -41.59
CA GLY A 755 -6.17 47.04 -41.69
C GLY A 755 -4.79 46.57 -42.16
N ARG A 756 -4.45 45.32 -41.84
CA ARG A 756 -3.24 44.63 -42.33
C ARG A 756 -3.63 43.74 -43.52
N GLY A 757 -2.95 43.90 -44.64
CA GLY A 757 -3.11 43.02 -45.82
C GLY A 757 -2.40 41.67 -45.62
N THR A 758 -2.67 40.71 -46.49
CA THR A 758 -2.07 39.34 -46.44
C THR A 758 -0.56 39.32 -46.61
N THR A 759 0.02 40.37 -47.17
CA THR A 759 1.47 40.55 -47.32
C THR A 759 2.08 41.37 -46.17
N GLY A 760 1.30 41.65 -45.13
CA GLY A 760 1.71 42.42 -43.94
C GLY A 760 1.65 43.94 -44.11
N GLU A 761 1.23 44.45 -45.26
CA GLU A 761 1.12 45.89 -45.50
C GLU A 761 -0.01 46.53 -44.68
N ILE A 762 0.21 47.73 -44.14
CA ILE A 762 -0.86 48.51 -43.51
C ILE A 762 -1.63 49.32 -44.56
N TRP A 763 -2.95 49.23 -44.52
CA TRP A 763 -3.91 49.95 -45.36
C TRP A 763 -4.83 50.80 -44.48
N TYR A 764 -5.39 51.87 -45.03
CA TYR A 764 -6.42 52.67 -44.35
C TYR A 764 -7.54 53.12 -45.29
N ARG A 765 -8.69 53.47 -44.71
CA ARG A 765 -9.76 54.24 -45.36
C ARG A 765 -10.37 55.22 -44.37
N ALA A 766 -11.18 56.14 -44.88
CA ALA A 766 -11.79 57.21 -44.10
C ALA A 766 -13.29 57.32 -44.38
N TRP A 767 -14.08 57.56 -43.34
CA TRP A 767 -15.49 57.92 -43.39
C TRP A 767 -15.64 59.41 -43.09
N ASP A 768 -16.26 60.14 -44.01
CA ASP A 768 -16.42 61.60 -43.94
C ASP A 768 -17.73 62.06 -43.24
N GLY A 769 -18.47 61.11 -42.66
CA GLY A 769 -19.82 61.33 -42.15
C GLY A 769 -20.92 60.83 -43.10
N THR A 770 -20.59 60.56 -44.37
CA THR A 770 -21.56 60.15 -45.40
C THR A 770 -21.15 58.94 -46.22
N ALA A 771 -19.86 58.78 -46.51
CA ALA A 771 -19.34 57.68 -47.32
C ALA A 771 -17.93 57.26 -46.90
N TRP A 772 -17.60 55.99 -47.16
CA TRP A 772 -16.26 55.43 -47.00
C TRP A 772 -15.41 55.71 -48.24
N SER A 773 -14.17 56.12 -48.04
CA SER A 773 -13.16 56.17 -49.09
C SER A 773 -12.71 54.76 -49.49
N ALA A 774 -12.06 54.65 -50.66
CA ALA A 774 -11.34 53.44 -51.02
C ALA A 774 -10.15 53.20 -50.08
N TRP A 775 -9.75 51.92 -49.96
CA TRP A 775 -8.54 51.51 -49.28
C TRP A 775 -7.31 52.16 -49.92
N THR A 776 -6.46 52.76 -49.09
CA THR A 776 -5.22 53.42 -49.47
C THR A 776 -4.06 52.82 -48.67
N GLY A 777 -3.01 52.37 -49.34
CA GLY A 777 -1.87 51.73 -48.68
C GLY A 777 -0.95 52.72 -47.97
N LEU A 778 -0.49 52.38 -46.77
CA LEU A 778 0.52 53.12 -46.01
C LEU A 778 1.95 52.59 -46.18
N SER A 779 2.17 51.54 -46.98
CA SER A 779 3.49 51.03 -47.43
C SER A 779 4.58 50.90 -46.34
N ALA A 780 4.49 49.81 -45.58
CA ALA A 780 5.56 49.08 -44.89
C ALA A 780 5.00 47.71 -44.44
N VAL A 781 5.81 46.65 -44.44
CA VAL A 781 5.43 45.34 -43.88
C VAL A 781 5.46 45.46 -42.37
N ALA A 782 4.30 45.32 -41.75
CA ALA A 782 4.14 45.25 -40.31
C ALA A 782 4.01 43.79 -39.88
N ASN A 783 4.71 43.45 -38.81
CA ASN A 783 4.62 42.16 -38.12
C ASN A 783 3.64 42.22 -36.93
N SER A 784 2.95 43.33 -36.70
CA SER A 784 1.84 43.41 -35.75
C SER A 784 0.66 44.16 -36.37
N PRO A 785 -0.55 43.98 -35.83
CA PRO A 785 -1.65 44.92 -36.00
C PRO A 785 -1.24 46.35 -35.52
N PRO A 786 -1.70 47.45 -36.16
CA PRO A 786 -1.29 48.81 -35.79
C PRO A 786 -2.11 49.39 -34.63
N THR A 787 -1.50 50.12 -33.69
CA THR A 787 -2.25 50.93 -32.70
C THR A 787 -2.28 52.41 -33.08
N VAL A 788 -3.22 53.16 -32.53
CA VAL A 788 -3.48 54.56 -32.90
C VAL A 788 -3.61 55.45 -31.67
N ALA A 789 -3.05 56.66 -31.76
CA ALA A 789 -3.25 57.70 -30.75
C ALA A 789 -3.54 59.05 -31.43
N THR A 790 -4.49 59.80 -30.89
CA THR A 790 -4.81 61.16 -31.35
C THR A 790 -4.29 62.18 -30.36
N SER A 791 -3.42 63.09 -30.82
CA SER A 791 -2.88 64.17 -30.00
C SER A 791 -3.07 65.50 -30.72
N GLY A 792 -3.86 66.38 -30.10
CA GLY A 792 -4.23 67.67 -30.70
C GLY A 792 -4.96 67.50 -32.04
N ALA A 793 -4.35 68.03 -33.11
CA ALA A 793 -4.90 68.01 -34.46
C ALA A 793 -4.33 66.87 -35.34
N ASP A 794 -3.63 65.91 -34.74
CA ASP A 794 -2.92 64.86 -35.49
C ASP A 794 -3.30 63.46 -35.01
N LEU A 795 -3.20 62.51 -35.95
CA LEU A 795 -3.36 61.09 -35.71
C LEU A 795 -2.01 60.40 -35.88
N TYR A 796 -1.63 59.55 -34.93
CA TYR A 796 -0.41 58.77 -34.96
C TYR A 796 -0.78 57.29 -35.06
N VAL A 797 -0.12 56.58 -35.97
CA VAL A 797 -0.24 55.13 -36.17
C VAL A 797 1.09 54.50 -35.79
N PHE A 798 1.06 53.48 -34.94
CA PHE A 798 2.23 52.74 -34.47
C PHE A 798 2.11 51.27 -34.83
N ALA A 799 3.22 50.62 -35.20
CA ALA A 799 3.23 49.19 -35.50
C ALA A 799 4.62 48.58 -35.29
N ARG A 800 4.67 47.27 -35.07
CA ARG A 800 5.90 46.47 -35.14
C ARG A 800 6.30 46.30 -36.60
N GLY A 801 7.50 46.74 -36.96
CA GLY A 801 8.06 46.53 -38.30
C GLY A 801 8.55 45.10 -38.50
N SER A 802 8.95 44.78 -39.74
CA SER A 802 9.60 43.50 -40.07
C SER A 802 10.94 43.25 -39.36
N ASP A 803 11.50 44.29 -38.73
CA ASP A 803 12.71 44.27 -37.92
C ASP A 803 12.44 44.05 -36.43
N ASP A 804 11.19 43.71 -36.07
CA ASP A 804 10.68 43.63 -34.69
C ASP A 804 10.83 44.94 -33.90
N GLY A 805 11.12 46.07 -34.57
CA GLY A 805 11.20 47.39 -33.95
C GLY A 805 9.87 48.14 -33.98
N LEU A 806 9.71 49.14 -33.11
CA LEU A 806 8.56 50.02 -33.13
C LEU A 806 8.72 51.08 -34.23
N TRP A 807 7.70 51.27 -35.07
CA TRP A 807 7.62 52.32 -36.08
C TRP A 807 6.38 53.16 -35.88
N TYR A 808 6.45 54.45 -36.27
CA TYR A 808 5.27 55.30 -36.30
C TYR A 808 5.13 56.12 -37.58
N ARG A 809 3.89 56.51 -37.86
CA ARG A 809 3.52 57.42 -38.95
C ARG A 809 2.46 58.40 -38.46
N ARG A 810 2.62 59.69 -38.78
CA ARG A 810 1.72 60.76 -38.36
C ARG A 810 0.91 61.29 -39.54
N LEU A 811 -0.37 61.55 -39.31
CA LEU A 811 -1.27 62.29 -40.19
C LEU A 811 -1.47 63.68 -39.60
N SER A 812 -1.02 64.71 -40.31
CA SER A 812 -1.15 66.11 -39.92
C SER A 812 -1.71 66.94 -41.06
N GLY A 813 -2.75 67.72 -40.80
CA GLY A 813 -3.40 68.56 -41.83
C GLY A 813 -3.87 67.80 -43.07
N GLY A 814 -4.25 66.52 -42.91
CA GLY A 814 -4.68 65.64 -44.00
C GLY A 814 -3.55 65.00 -44.82
N THR A 815 -2.28 65.20 -44.44
CA THR A 815 -1.11 64.62 -45.11
C THR A 815 -0.38 63.63 -44.20
N TRP A 816 -0.04 62.46 -44.73
CA TRP A 816 0.75 61.46 -44.02
C TRP A 816 2.25 61.73 -44.15
N ASP A 817 2.96 61.74 -43.01
CA ASP A 817 4.42 61.76 -42.95
C ASP A 817 5.02 60.43 -43.44
N ALA A 818 6.34 60.31 -43.53
CA ALA A 818 7.00 59.01 -43.77
C ALA A 818 7.01 58.15 -42.49
N TRP A 819 7.09 56.82 -42.65
CA TRP A 819 7.36 55.92 -41.53
C TRP A 819 8.69 56.28 -40.87
N THR A 820 8.66 56.47 -39.56
CA THR A 820 9.82 56.85 -38.75
C THR A 820 10.10 55.73 -37.74
N PRO A 821 11.31 55.16 -37.71
CA PRO A 821 11.65 54.12 -36.74
C PRO A 821 11.83 54.73 -35.36
N LEU A 822 11.20 54.11 -34.37
CA LEU A 822 11.48 54.35 -32.95
C LEU A 822 12.45 53.32 -32.36
N GLY A 823 12.76 52.25 -33.11
CA GLY A 823 13.72 51.21 -32.73
C GLY A 823 13.18 50.30 -31.62
N GLY A 824 14.09 49.67 -30.87
CA GLY A 824 13.75 48.64 -29.89
C GLY A 824 13.54 47.28 -30.53
N THR A 825 13.26 46.28 -29.70
CA THR A 825 12.83 44.94 -30.12
C THR A 825 11.61 44.59 -29.28
N MET A 826 10.48 44.31 -29.94
CA MET A 826 9.21 44.11 -29.29
C MET A 826 8.50 42.84 -29.76
N ARG A 827 7.74 42.26 -28.84
CA ARG A 827 6.74 41.23 -29.08
C ARG A 827 5.35 41.83 -28.92
N GLY A 828 4.39 41.27 -29.66
CA GLY A 828 3.01 41.69 -29.71
C GLY A 828 2.68 43.10 -30.20
N VAL A 829 1.48 43.54 -29.84
CA VAL A 829 0.87 44.79 -30.28
C VAL A 829 1.30 45.94 -29.35
N PRO A 830 1.79 47.07 -29.89
CA PRO A 830 2.06 48.24 -29.06
C PRO A 830 0.76 48.81 -28.49
N ALA A 831 0.78 49.29 -27.25
CA ALA A 831 -0.30 50.08 -26.69
C ALA A 831 0.07 51.57 -26.73
N ALA A 832 -0.76 52.42 -27.35
CA ALA A 832 -0.49 53.84 -27.46
C ALA A 832 -1.65 54.67 -26.89
N VAL A 833 -1.32 55.69 -26.09
CA VAL A 833 -2.28 56.63 -25.52
C VAL A 833 -1.76 58.05 -25.58
N ALA A 834 -2.67 59.01 -25.70
CA ALA A 834 -2.36 60.43 -25.65
C ALA A 834 -3.07 61.08 -24.46
N THR A 835 -2.32 61.86 -23.68
CA THR A 835 -2.86 62.68 -22.59
C THR A 835 -3.49 63.96 -23.15
N ALA A 836 -4.39 64.58 -22.39
CA ALA A 836 -5.00 65.86 -22.75
C ALA A 836 -3.96 66.99 -22.95
N GLY A 837 -2.80 66.88 -22.27
CA GLY A 837 -1.65 67.78 -22.43
C GLY A 837 -0.86 67.61 -23.74
N GLY A 838 -1.22 66.64 -24.58
CA GLY A 838 -0.59 66.38 -25.88
C GLY A 838 0.62 65.43 -25.84
N HIS A 839 0.98 64.90 -24.67
CA HIS A 839 1.98 63.83 -24.56
C HIS A 839 1.44 62.52 -25.09
N ILE A 840 2.27 61.76 -25.79
CA ILE A 840 1.93 60.42 -26.30
C ILE A 840 2.83 59.40 -25.62
N TYR A 841 2.26 58.33 -25.07
CA TYR A 841 3.00 57.21 -24.50
C TYR A 841 2.74 55.97 -25.32
N VAL A 842 3.80 55.22 -25.63
CA VAL A 842 3.73 53.94 -26.34
C VAL A 842 4.44 52.89 -25.52
N PHE A 843 3.74 51.81 -25.23
CA PHE A 843 4.19 50.67 -24.44
C PHE A 843 4.35 49.46 -25.33
N VAL A 844 5.41 48.68 -25.07
CA VAL A 844 5.73 47.47 -25.80
C VAL A 844 6.16 46.39 -24.82
N ARG A 845 5.87 45.14 -25.15
CA ARG A 845 6.42 43.97 -24.47
C ARG A 845 7.75 43.59 -25.14
N GLY A 846 8.79 43.40 -24.34
CA GLY A 846 10.08 42.87 -24.79
C GLY A 846 10.01 41.36 -25.06
N ALA A 847 11.06 40.79 -25.65
CA ALA A 847 11.13 39.34 -25.87
C ALA A 847 11.13 38.51 -24.58
N SER A 848 11.56 39.11 -23.46
CA SER A 848 11.59 38.51 -22.12
C SER A 848 10.32 38.79 -21.30
N GLY A 849 9.27 39.34 -21.92
CA GLY A 849 8.02 39.72 -21.22
C GLY A 849 8.10 41.05 -20.46
N ASP A 850 9.27 41.66 -20.36
CA ASP A 850 9.46 42.95 -19.69
C ASP A 850 8.87 44.11 -20.47
N ILE A 851 8.24 45.05 -19.76
CA ILE A 851 7.55 46.17 -20.40
C ILE A 851 8.51 47.34 -20.58
N TRP A 852 8.54 47.86 -21.80
CA TRP A 852 9.25 49.08 -22.15
C TRP A 852 8.28 50.14 -22.64
N TYR A 853 8.64 51.40 -22.43
CA TYR A 853 7.89 52.50 -23.01
C TYR A 853 8.79 53.56 -23.63
N ARG A 854 8.19 54.27 -24.57
CA ARG A 854 8.74 55.47 -25.18
C ARG A 854 7.64 56.53 -25.23
N HIS A 855 8.00 57.79 -25.04
CA HIS A 855 6.99 58.84 -25.02
C HIS A 855 7.43 60.12 -25.76
N TRP A 856 6.45 60.83 -26.29
CA TRP A 856 6.56 62.16 -26.86
C TRP A 856 6.23 63.20 -25.80
N ASP A 857 7.17 64.10 -25.51
CA ASP A 857 7.04 65.13 -24.46
C ASP A 857 6.35 66.42 -24.95
N GLY A 858 5.73 66.39 -26.14
CA GLY A 858 5.21 67.58 -26.81
C GLY A 858 6.21 68.20 -27.81
N THR A 859 7.51 67.88 -27.69
CA THR A 859 8.57 68.45 -28.52
C THR A 859 9.49 67.41 -29.18
N ALA A 860 9.76 66.28 -28.50
CA ALA A 860 10.63 65.22 -28.97
C ALA A 860 10.26 63.86 -28.36
N TRP A 861 10.59 62.79 -29.09
CA TRP A 861 10.54 61.42 -28.57
C TRP A 861 11.69 61.19 -27.59
N GLN A 862 11.37 60.89 -26.34
CA GLN A 862 12.33 60.57 -25.31
C GLN A 862 12.98 59.18 -25.56
N PRO A 863 14.13 58.87 -24.93
CA PRO A 863 14.73 57.54 -25.00
C PRO A 863 13.81 56.43 -24.48
N TRP A 864 14.10 55.19 -24.85
CA TRP A 864 13.46 54.01 -24.27
C TRP A 864 13.74 53.92 -22.77
N ALA A 865 12.71 53.56 -22.00
CA ALA A 865 12.82 53.30 -20.58
C ALA A 865 12.09 51.99 -20.24
N SER A 866 12.70 51.17 -19.39
CA SER A 866 12.09 49.93 -18.90
C SER A 866 11.18 50.23 -17.72
N LEU A 867 10.03 49.57 -17.70
CA LEU A 867 9.13 49.48 -16.56
C LEU A 867 9.24 48.13 -15.84
N GLY A 868 10.12 47.22 -16.28
CA GLY A 868 10.22 45.86 -15.76
C GLY A 868 8.91 45.08 -15.92
N GLY A 869 8.61 44.22 -14.95
CA GLY A 869 7.46 43.31 -15.00
C GLY A 869 7.71 42.11 -15.89
N LEU A 870 6.84 41.10 -15.80
CA LEU A 870 6.81 39.93 -16.67
C LEU A 870 5.38 39.81 -17.20
N ALA A 871 5.14 40.41 -18.36
CA ALA A 871 3.86 40.29 -19.04
C ALA A 871 3.84 39.04 -19.92
N THR A 872 2.70 38.37 -19.95
CA THR A 872 2.44 37.22 -20.85
C THR A 872 1.82 37.68 -22.17
N GLU A 873 1.02 38.75 -22.15
CA GLU A 873 0.31 39.28 -23.32
C GLU A 873 0.64 40.75 -23.66
N SER A 874 0.06 41.26 -24.76
CA SER A 874 0.16 42.66 -25.15
C SER A 874 -0.42 43.61 -24.08
N PRO A 875 0.23 44.74 -23.77
CA PRO A 875 -0.23 45.65 -22.73
C PRO A 875 -1.55 46.36 -23.10
N GLY A 876 -2.35 46.69 -22.09
CA GLY A 876 -3.48 47.62 -22.21
C GLY A 876 -3.12 48.98 -21.61
N ALA A 877 -3.47 50.09 -22.25
CA ALA A 877 -3.17 51.41 -21.72
C ALA A 877 -4.36 52.37 -21.83
N LEU A 878 -4.47 53.26 -20.85
CA LEU A 878 -5.50 54.30 -20.79
C LEU A 878 -4.90 55.62 -20.29
N ALA A 879 -5.35 56.75 -20.85
CA ALA A 879 -5.04 58.07 -20.32
C ALA A 879 -6.29 58.70 -19.67
N LEU A 880 -6.13 59.21 -18.45
CA LEU A 880 -7.13 59.99 -17.71
C LEU A 880 -6.58 61.40 -17.50
N ASP A 881 -6.96 62.32 -18.39
CA ASP A 881 -6.43 63.69 -18.45
C ASP A 881 -4.89 63.74 -18.56
N SER A 882 -4.17 63.89 -17.45
CA SER A 882 -2.70 63.90 -17.38
C SER A 882 -2.08 62.62 -16.83
N GLU A 883 -2.89 61.69 -16.35
CA GLU A 883 -2.45 60.40 -15.81
C GLU A 883 -2.49 59.32 -16.87
N VAL A 884 -1.59 58.34 -16.74
CA VAL A 884 -1.57 57.15 -17.61
C VAL A 884 -1.62 55.91 -16.74
N PHE A 885 -2.54 55.01 -17.07
CA PHE A 885 -2.61 53.67 -16.51
C PHE A 885 -2.12 52.69 -17.58
N LEU A 886 -1.21 51.82 -17.17
CA LEU A 886 -0.71 50.68 -17.93
C LEU A 886 -1.17 49.41 -17.20
N PHE A 887 -1.71 48.46 -17.95
CA PHE A 887 -2.18 47.19 -17.47
C PHE A 887 -1.51 46.06 -18.23
N VAL A 888 -1.19 44.97 -17.54
CA VAL A 888 -0.66 43.74 -18.13
C VAL A 888 -1.23 42.53 -17.39
N ARG A 889 -1.37 41.40 -18.09
CA ARG A 889 -1.50 40.10 -17.44
C ARG A 889 -0.09 39.63 -17.07
N GLY A 890 0.10 39.27 -15.81
CA GLY A 890 1.38 38.81 -15.28
C GLY A 890 1.65 37.35 -15.64
N SER A 891 2.83 36.85 -15.25
CA SER A 891 3.14 35.42 -15.31
C SER A 891 2.42 34.58 -14.26
N ASP A 892 1.80 35.24 -13.27
CA ASP A 892 0.90 34.66 -12.25
C ASP A 892 -0.56 34.67 -12.72
N ASP A 893 -0.81 34.93 -14.00
CA ASP A 893 -2.11 35.10 -14.64
C ASP A 893 -3.06 36.16 -14.06
N GLY A 894 -2.66 36.80 -12.97
CA GLY A 894 -3.33 37.96 -12.41
C GLY A 894 -3.17 39.21 -13.27
N LEU A 895 -4.12 40.14 -13.13
CA LEU A 895 -4.00 41.45 -13.75
C LEU A 895 -3.12 42.37 -12.89
N TRP A 896 -2.15 43.04 -13.50
CA TRP A 896 -1.29 44.02 -12.85
C TRP A 896 -1.43 45.39 -13.50
N TYR A 897 -1.24 46.45 -12.73
CA TYR A 897 -1.21 47.80 -13.27
C TYR A 897 -0.08 48.65 -12.71
N ARG A 898 0.28 49.67 -13.50
CA ARG A 898 1.22 50.72 -13.14
C ARG A 898 0.62 52.07 -13.50
N ARG A 899 0.76 53.06 -12.61
CA ARG A 899 0.19 54.40 -12.79
C ARG A 899 1.30 55.45 -12.92
N LEU A 900 1.17 56.31 -13.92
CA LEU A 900 1.95 57.53 -14.07
C LEU A 900 1.18 58.70 -13.46
N SER A 901 1.73 59.31 -12.42
CA SER A 901 1.17 60.52 -11.79
C SER A 901 2.28 61.55 -11.56
N GLY A 902 2.04 62.82 -11.90
CA GLY A 902 3.03 63.89 -11.70
C GLY A 902 4.39 63.65 -12.36
N ALA A 903 4.41 63.02 -13.55
CA ALA A 903 5.59 62.60 -14.32
C ALA A 903 6.42 61.44 -13.71
N THR A 904 5.95 60.78 -12.65
CA THR A 904 6.61 59.64 -12.04
C THR A 904 5.75 58.39 -12.13
N TRP A 905 6.34 57.28 -12.56
CA TRP A 905 5.70 55.96 -12.51
C TRP A 905 5.74 55.42 -11.09
N GLY A 906 4.59 55.01 -10.55
CA GLY A 906 4.52 54.22 -9.31
C GLY A 906 5.10 52.81 -9.49
N ASP A 907 5.00 51.96 -8.48
CA ASP A 907 5.39 50.54 -8.59
C ASP A 907 4.29 49.70 -9.27
N TRP A 908 4.62 48.48 -9.68
CA TRP A 908 3.62 47.51 -10.12
C TRP A 908 2.72 47.13 -8.94
N ALA A 909 1.41 47.20 -9.15
CA ALA A 909 0.42 46.82 -8.16
C ALA A 909 -0.51 45.74 -8.76
N SER A 910 -0.69 44.65 -8.01
CA SER A 910 -1.59 43.58 -8.42
C SER A 910 -3.04 44.01 -8.28
N LEU A 911 -3.83 43.75 -9.30
CA LEU A 911 -5.28 43.68 -9.25
C LEU A 911 -5.77 42.23 -9.06
N GLY A 912 -4.88 41.23 -9.15
CA GLY A 912 -5.19 39.80 -9.12
C GLY A 912 -6.33 39.45 -10.08
N GLY A 913 -7.18 38.52 -9.65
CA GLY A 913 -8.47 38.22 -10.27
C GLY A 913 -8.45 37.01 -11.20
N PRO A 914 -9.61 36.36 -11.39
CA PRO A 914 -9.75 35.26 -12.33
C PRO A 914 -9.80 35.86 -13.74
N VAL A 915 -8.65 36.08 -14.39
CA VAL A 915 -8.60 36.66 -15.74
C VAL A 915 -7.91 35.71 -16.72
N SER A 916 -8.54 35.51 -17.88
CA SER A 916 -8.13 34.60 -18.95
C SER A 916 -7.85 35.30 -20.29
N SER A 917 -7.78 36.62 -20.27
CA SER A 917 -7.51 37.44 -21.44
C SER A 917 -6.83 38.74 -21.04
N GLY A 918 -6.05 39.33 -21.95
CA GLY A 918 -5.41 40.62 -21.75
C GLY A 918 -6.37 41.78 -21.44
N PRO A 919 -5.86 42.82 -20.74
CA PRO A 919 -6.68 43.91 -20.20
C PRO A 919 -7.30 44.81 -21.25
N ARG A 920 -8.56 45.19 -21.01
CA ARG A 920 -9.36 46.08 -21.87
C ARG A 920 -9.85 47.29 -21.08
N PRO A 921 -8.98 48.31 -20.88
CA PRO A 921 -9.36 49.49 -20.10
C PRO A 921 -10.18 50.50 -20.92
N VAL A 922 -11.10 51.20 -20.26
CA VAL A 922 -11.92 52.26 -20.84
C VAL A 922 -12.07 53.44 -19.88
N ALA A 923 -11.95 54.66 -20.38
CA ALA A 923 -12.25 55.86 -19.59
C ALA A 923 -13.76 56.11 -19.59
N LEU A 924 -14.32 56.31 -18.40
CA LEU A 924 -15.72 56.74 -18.22
C LEU A 924 -15.85 58.26 -18.11
N GLY A 925 -14.73 58.94 -17.81
CA GLY A 925 -14.63 60.38 -17.71
C GLY A 925 -13.17 60.84 -17.66
N SER A 926 -12.92 61.99 -17.02
CA SER A 926 -11.56 62.51 -16.83
C SER A 926 -10.83 61.92 -15.62
N VAL A 927 -11.55 61.24 -14.73
CA VAL A 927 -11.02 60.69 -13.47
C VAL A 927 -11.45 59.26 -13.18
N GLU A 928 -12.48 58.74 -13.86
CA GLU A 928 -13.04 57.40 -13.65
C GLU A 928 -12.72 56.48 -14.84
N ALA A 929 -12.48 55.21 -14.55
CA ALA A 929 -12.18 54.18 -15.55
C ALA A 929 -12.68 52.80 -15.11
N ASP A 930 -12.89 51.93 -16.08
CA ASP A 930 -13.08 50.50 -15.85
C ASP A 930 -11.97 49.73 -16.58
N VAL A 931 -11.59 48.57 -16.05
CA VAL A 931 -10.79 47.57 -16.78
C VAL A 931 -11.54 46.27 -16.86
N PHE A 932 -11.73 45.77 -18.08
CA PHE A 932 -12.43 44.52 -18.38
C PHE A 932 -11.44 43.43 -18.76
N ALA A 933 -11.80 42.19 -18.44
CA ALA A 933 -11.15 40.98 -18.91
C ALA A 933 -12.21 39.86 -19.00
N ARG A 934 -11.95 38.83 -19.82
CA ARG A 934 -12.63 37.55 -19.66
C ARG A 934 -12.03 36.86 -18.43
N GLY A 935 -12.86 36.13 -17.67
CA GLY A 935 -12.39 35.30 -16.57
C GLY A 935 -12.20 33.85 -16.93
N THR A 936 -11.60 33.09 -16.02
CA THR A 936 -11.38 31.64 -16.16
C THR A 936 -12.70 30.88 -16.33
N ASP A 937 -13.79 31.41 -15.76
CA ASP A 937 -15.17 30.93 -15.96
C ASP A 937 -15.80 31.32 -17.31
N ASN A 938 -15.00 31.86 -18.25
CA ASN A 938 -15.43 32.44 -19.52
C ASN A 938 -16.42 33.63 -19.41
N ALA A 939 -16.67 34.15 -18.20
CA ALA A 939 -17.53 35.32 -18.00
C ALA A 939 -16.76 36.61 -18.20
N VAL A 940 -17.50 37.73 -18.31
CA VAL A 940 -16.87 39.06 -18.23
C VAL A 940 -16.66 39.45 -16.79
N TRP A 941 -15.43 39.83 -16.47
CA TRP A 941 -15.06 40.45 -15.20
C TRP A 941 -14.55 41.87 -15.40
N TYR A 942 -14.83 42.74 -14.44
CA TYR A 942 -14.29 44.10 -14.45
C TYR A 942 -13.99 44.63 -13.05
N ARG A 943 -13.07 45.59 -12.98
CA ARG A 943 -12.86 46.45 -11.81
C ARG A 943 -13.11 47.90 -12.19
N HIS A 944 -13.66 48.65 -11.24
CA HIS A 944 -13.94 50.08 -11.36
C HIS A 944 -12.91 50.91 -10.60
N TRP A 945 -12.42 51.98 -11.22
CA TRP A 945 -11.58 53.01 -10.63
C TRP A 945 -12.40 54.26 -10.34
N ASP A 946 -12.52 54.63 -9.06
CA ASP A 946 -13.35 55.74 -8.59
C ASP A 946 -12.65 57.12 -8.63
N GLY A 947 -11.44 57.19 -9.19
CA GLY A 947 -10.56 58.37 -9.13
C GLY A 947 -9.46 58.27 -8.07
N THR A 948 -9.57 57.35 -7.12
CA THR A 948 -8.63 57.19 -6.01
C THR A 948 -8.17 55.76 -5.77
N THR A 949 -9.05 54.78 -5.91
CA THR A 949 -8.77 53.36 -5.66
C THR A 949 -9.53 52.44 -6.62
N TRP A 950 -9.04 51.21 -6.77
CA TRP A 950 -9.74 50.16 -7.51
C TRP A 950 -10.72 49.43 -6.57
N GLY A 951 -11.99 49.35 -6.97
CA GLY A 951 -13.01 48.54 -6.29
C GLY A 951 -12.78 47.04 -6.46
N ALA A 952 -13.61 46.18 -5.87
CA ALA A 952 -13.52 44.72 -6.02
C ALA A 952 -13.84 44.26 -7.46
N TRP A 953 -13.41 43.05 -7.82
CA TRP A 953 -13.83 42.39 -9.06
C TRP A 953 -15.35 42.17 -9.07
N GLN A 954 -15.98 42.44 -10.22
CA GLN A 954 -17.39 42.23 -10.45
C GLN A 954 -17.58 41.44 -11.73
N THR A 955 -18.45 40.42 -11.69
CA THR A 955 -18.83 39.65 -12.87
C THR A 955 -20.08 40.22 -13.54
N LEU A 956 -20.03 40.30 -14.87
CA LEU A 956 -21.16 40.58 -15.74
C LEU A 956 -21.70 39.28 -16.39
N GLY A 957 -21.23 38.11 -15.94
CA GLY A 957 -21.64 36.82 -16.49
C GLY A 957 -21.37 36.70 -18.01
N GLY A 958 -22.07 35.76 -18.64
CA GLY A 958 -21.85 35.40 -20.05
C GLY A 958 -20.86 34.23 -20.18
N SER A 959 -20.78 33.66 -21.38
CA SER A 959 -19.79 32.65 -21.75
C SER A 959 -19.21 33.05 -23.10
N LEU A 960 -17.98 33.56 -23.06
CA LEU A 960 -17.36 34.28 -24.17
C LEU A 960 -16.15 33.53 -24.72
N HIS A 961 -16.04 33.52 -26.04
CA HIS A 961 -14.90 32.96 -26.77
C HIS A 961 -13.84 34.03 -27.12
N SER A 962 -14.15 35.33 -27.00
CA SER A 962 -13.20 36.42 -27.29
C SER A 962 -13.04 37.41 -26.12
N PRO A 963 -11.90 38.14 -26.01
CA PRO A 963 -11.74 39.21 -25.03
C PRO A 963 -12.82 40.31 -25.17
N PRO A 964 -13.37 40.83 -24.06
CA PRO A 964 -14.45 41.82 -24.10
C PRO A 964 -13.96 43.20 -24.57
N GLN A 965 -14.70 43.82 -25.51
CA GLN A 965 -14.34 45.11 -26.10
C GLN A 965 -15.23 46.22 -25.54
N PRO A 966 -14.72 47.10 -24.67
CA PRO A 966 -15.49 48.20 -24.11
C PRO A 966 -15.46 49.44 -25.01
N LEU A 967 -16.56 50.19 -25.05
CA LEU A 967 -16.66 51.50 -25.69
C LEU A 967 -17.58 52.44 -24.92
N ALA A 968 -17.00 53.53 -24.39
CA ALA A 968 -17.77 54.62 -23.80
C ALA A 968 -18.19 55.64 -24.88
N VAL A 969 -19.49 55.93 -24.99
CA VAL A 969 -20.05 56.88 -25.96
C VAL A 969 -21.37 57.47 -25.48
N GLY A 970 -21.53 58.78 -25.58
CA GLY A 970 -22.82 59.45 -25.31
C GLY A 970 -23.40 59.19 -23.90
N GLY A 971 -22.56 58.93 -22.90
CA GLY A 971 -22.98 58.57 -21.54
C GLY A 971 -23.45 57.12 -21.36
N SER A 972 -23.27 56.27 -22.38
CA SER A 972 -23.40 54.82 -22.30
C SER A 972 -22.03 54.15 -22.36
N LEU A 973 -21.92 52.96 -21.78
CA LEU A 973 -20.81 52.05 -22.00
C LEU A 973 -21.33 50.78 -22.68
N PHE A 974 -20.79 50.46 -23.84
CA PHE A 974 -21.03 49.20 -24.54
C PHE A 974 -19.91 48.24 -24.24
N LEU A 975 -20.26 46.97 -24.05
CA LEU A 975 -19.32 45.87 -24.00
C LEU A 975 -19.71 44.85 -25.07
N MET A 976 -18.76 44.44 -25.90
CA MET A 976 -19.02 43.47 -26.97
C MET A 976 -18.01 42.33 -26.98
N ALA A 977 -18.48 41.12 -27.25
CA ALA A 977 -17.63 39.93 -27.35
C ALA A 977 -18.31 38.85 -28.19
N LEU A 978 -17.52 37.91 -28.70
CA LEU A 978 -18.03 36.69 -29.32
C LEU A 978 -18.43 35.69 -28.24
N GLY A 979 -19.61 35.10 -28.38
CA GLY A 979 -20.03 33.96 -27.56
C GLY A 979 -19.47 32.65 -28.12
N THR A 980 -19.72 31.53 -27.43
CA THR A 980 -19.26 30.17 -27.80
C THR A 980 -19.75 29.64 -29.16
N GLY A 981 -20.66 30.34 -29.84
CA GLY A 981 -21.13 30.02 -31.19
C GLY A 981 -20.62 30.96 -32.29
N ASP A 982 -19.59 31.75 -32.00
CA ASP A 982 -19.01 32.83 -32.84
C ASP A 982 -19.95 34.01 -33.13
N ASP A 983 -21.15 34.01 -32.55
CA ASP A 983 -22.10 35.10 -32.69
C ASP A 983 -21.67 36.30 -31.85
N LEU A 984 -21.82 37.52 -32.39
CA LEU A 984 -21.50 38.75 -31.67
C LEU A 984 -22.58 39.07 -30.63
N TRP A 985 -22.18 39.24 -29.38
CA TRP A 985 -23.03 39.67 -28.27
C TRP A 985 -22.62 41.05 -27.78
N TYR A 986 -23.60 41.81 -27.26
CA TYR A 986 -23.33 43.07 -26.58
C TYR A 986 -24.14 43.23 -25.29
N ARG A 987 -23.57 44.02 -24.38
CA ARG A 987 -24.19 44.48 -23.14
C ARG A 987 -24.04 46.00 -23.06
N GLN A 988 -25.06 46.70 -22.58
CA GLN A 988 -25.04 48.16 -22.47
C GLN A 988 -25.28 48.61 -21.03
N LEU A 989 -24.42 49.48 -20.52
CA LEU A 989 -24.63 50.26 -19.31
C LEU A 989 -25.23 51.62 -19.70
N SER A 990 -26.42 51.91 -19.20
CA SER A 990 -27.09 53.19 -19.41
C SER A 990 -27.81 53.61 -18.13
N GLY A 991 -27.64 54.87 -17.72
CA GLY A 991 -28.24 55.39 -16.48
C GLY A 991 -27.76 54.69 -15.20
N GLY A 992 -26.57 54.08 -15.23
CA GLY A 992 -25.98 53.37 -14.09
C GLY A 992 -26.38 51.90 -13.93
N THR A 993 -27.18 51.35 -14.85
CA THR A 993 -27.61 49.95 -14.81
C THR A 993 -27.21 49.20 -16.08
N TRP A 994 -26.63 48.01 -15.92
CA TRP A 994 -26.33 47.10 -17.02
C TRP A 994 -27.60 46.40 -17.50
N ALA A 995 -27.88 46.46 -18.81
CA ALA A 995 -28.88 45.62 -19.47
C ALA A 995 -28.42 44.16 -19.54
N ASP A 996 -29.30 43.20 -19.83
CA ASP A 996 -28.89 41.80 -20.09
C ASP A 996 -28.12 41.67 -21.42
N TRP A 997 -27.35 40.59 -21.59
CA TRP A 997 -26.68 40.27 -22.85
C TRP A 997 -27.68 40.13 -24.00
N GLN A 998 -27.42 40.82 -25.10
CA GLN A 998 -28.24 40.80 -26.32
C GLN A 998 -27.39 40.35 -27.51
N PRO A 999 -27.94 39.51 -28.41
CA PRO A 999 -27.25 39.18 -29.65
C PRO A 999 -27.28 40.41 -30.57
N LEU A 1000 -26.15 40.71 -31.22
CA LEU A 1000 -26.05 41.75 -32.26
C LEU A 1000 -26.08 41.16 -33.68
N GLU A 1001 -26.42 39.87 -33.81
CA GLU A 1001 -26.48 39.10 -35.06
C GLU A 1001 -25.13 39.09 -35.82
N GLY A 1002 -24.85 38.02 -36.57
CA GLY A 1002 -23.62 37.91 -37.38
C GLY A 1002 -22.48 37.19 -36.65
N ARG A 1003 -21.80 36.32 -37.41
CA ARG A 1003 -20.66 35.53 -36.97
C ARG A 1003 -19.37 36.17 -37.41
N LEU A 1004 -18.48 36.43 -36.45
CA LEU A 1004 -17.18 37.01 -36.72
C LEU A 1004 -16.09 35.96 -36.47
N THR A 1005 -14.93 36.18 -37.08
CA THR A 1005 -13.76 35.31 -36.96
C THR A 1005 -12.73 35.81 -35.94
N ALA A 1006 -12.99 36.97 -35.34
CA ALA A 1006 -12.14 37.60 -34.34
C ALA A 1006 -12.95 38.63 -33.53
N ALA A 1007 -12.39 39.06 -32.39
CA ALA A 1007 -12.98 40.10 -31.56
C ALA A 1007 -13.32 41.37 -32.40
N PRO A 1008 -14.47 42.02 -32.15
CA PRO A 1008 -14.89 43.19 -32.91
C PRO A 1008 -14.00 44.41 -32.61
N ALA A 1009 -13.90 45.33 -33.56
CA ALA A 1009 -13.30 46.65 -33.30
C ALA A 1009 -14.39 47.71 -33.10
N LEU A 1010 -14.24 48.53 -32.06
CA LEU A 1010 -15.23 49.51 -31.63
C LEU A 1010 -14.67 50.93 -31.67
N VAL A 1011 -15.50 51.89 -32.06
CA VAL A 1011 -15.12 53.31 -32.05
C VAL A 1011 -16.33 54.21 -31.84
N ALA A 1012 -16.14 55.25 -31.03
CA ALA A 1012 -17.09 56.34 -30.91
C ALA A 1012 -16.87 57.33 -32.05
N PHE A 1013 -17.95 57.73 -32.72
CA PHE A 1013 -17.92 58.76 -33.74
C PHE A 1013 -19.08 59.73 -33.53
N GLN A 1014 -18.76 60.98 -33.25
CA GLN A 1014 -19.76 61.99 -32.85
C GLN A 1014 -20.55 61.50 -31.62
N SER A 1015 -21.89 61.47 -31.71
CA SER A 1015 -22.76 60.92 -30.64
C SER A 1015 -23.11 59.44 -30.85
N GLY A 1016 -22.57 58.80 -31.88
CA GLY A 1016 -22.85 57.41 -32.25
C GLY A 1016 -21.64 56.49 -32.09
N ALA A 1017 -21.83 55.21 -32.39
CA ALA A 1017 -20.76 54.21 -32.35
C ALA A 1017 -20.73 53.37 -33.62
N PHE A 1018 -19.55 52.85 -33.95
CA PHE A 1018 -19.38 51.86 -35.00
C PHE A 1018 -18.76 50.60 -34.40
N VAL A 1019 -19.25 49.45 -34.85
CA VAL A 1019 -18.61 48.15 -34.66
C VAL A 1019 -18.20 47.60 -36.00
N PHE A 1020 -16.98 47.07 -36.07
CA PHE A 1020 -16.39 46.43 -37.24
C PHE A 1020 -16.04 44.99 -36.90
N GLY A 1021 -16.19 44.10 -37.87
CA GLY A 1021 -15.88 42.69 -37.70
C GLY A 1021 -15.52 42.02 -39.01
N ARG A 1022 -14.68 40.99 -38.94
CA ARG A 1022 -14.35 40.13 -40.09
C ARG A 1022 -15.31 38.94 -40.10
N GLY A 1023 -16.09 38.80 -41.16
CA GLY A 1023 -16.95 37.63 -41.36
C GLY A 1023 -16.14 36.40 -41.77
N SER A 1024 -16.75 35.22 -41.70
CA SER A 1024 -16.13 33.93 -42.11
C SER A 1024 -15.68 33.89 -43.57
N GLU A 1025 -16.29 34.70 -44.43
CA GLU A 1025 -15.91 34.84 -45.86
C GLU A 1025 -14.65 35.71 -46.07
N GLY A 1026 -14.08 36.24 -44.99
CA GLY A 1026 -12.89 37.09 -45.00
C GLY A 1026 -13.16 38.58 -45.25
N ASP A 1027 -14.39 38.96 -45.59
CA ASP A 1027 -14.82 40.34 -45.77
C ASP A 1027 -14.96 41.10 -44.44
N VAL A 1028 -14.70 42.40 -44.49
CA VAL A 1028 -14.98 43.33 -43.38
C VAL A 1028 -16.42 43.81 -43.46
N TRP A 1029 -17.08 43.86 -42.32
CA TRP A 1029 -18.43 44.36 -42.12
C TRP A 1029 -18.45 45.42 -41.03
N TYR A 1030 -19.42 46.33 -41.09
CA TYR A 1030 -19.68 47.25 -39.99
C TYR A 1030 -21.16 47.41 -39.68
N ARG A 1031 -21.43 47.86 -38.45
CA ARG A 1031 -22.75 48.25 -37.96
C ARG A 1031 -22.61 49.58 -37.22
N HIS A 1032 -23.61 50.46 -37.36
CA HIS A 1032 -23.61 51.80 -36.77
C HIS A 1032 -24.75 51.96 -35.77
N TRP A 1033 -24.44 52.54 -34.61
CA TRP A 1033 -25.39 52.95 -33.59
C TRP A 1033 -25.63 54.45 -33.66
N ASP A 1034 -26.88 54.85 -33.87
CA ASP A 1034 -27.27 56.24 -34.17
C ASP A 1034 -27.50 57.14 -32.94
N GLY A 1035 -27.22 56.63 -31.73
CA GLY A 1035 -27.64 57.28 -30.49
C GLY A 1035 -28.82 56.58 -29.80
N THR A 1036 -29.51 55.68 -30.50
CA THR A 1036 -30.67 54.96 -29.97
C THR A 1036 -30.66 53.48 -30.32
N THR A 1037 -30.35 53.11 -31.57
CA THR A 1037 -30.44 51.73 -32.04
C THR A 1037 -29.29 51.38 -32.99
N TRP A 1038 -28.98 50.08 -33.06
CA TRP A 1038 -28.02 49.54 -34.01
C TRP A 1038 -28.68 49.30 -35.38
N GLY A 1039 -28.18 49.96 -36.43
CA GLY A 1039 -28.63 49.78 -37.83
C GLY A 1039 -28.29 48.39 -38.40
N ALA A 1040 -28.53 48.08 -39.67
CA ALA A 1040 -28.18 46.76 -40.23
C ALA A 1040 -26.68 46.62 -40.53
N TRP A 1041 -26.14 45.39 -40.51
CA TRP A 1041 -24.79 45.11 -41.00
C TRP A 1041 -24.62 45.56 -42.45
N GLN A 1042 -23.54 46.28 -42.71
CA GLN A 1042 -23.18 46.79 -44.03
C GLN A 1042 -21.84 46.16 -44.46
N PRO A 1043 -21.77 45.62 -45.68
CA PRO A 1043 -20.52 45.11 -46.21
C PRO A 1043 -19.61 46.28 -46.54
N LEU A 1044 -18.34 46.15 -46.18
CA LEU A 1044 -17.32 47.11 -46.52
C LEU A 1044 -16.38 46.63 -47.63
N GLY A 1045 -16.46 45.34 -47.96
CA GLY A 1045 -15.54 44.64 -48.86
C GLY A 1045 -14.11 44.57 -48.29
N GLY A 1046 -13.40 43.48 -48.61
CA GLY A 1046 -12.01 43.28 -48.18
C GLY A 1046 -11.00 43.26 -49.32
N LEU A 1047 -9.88 43.96 -49.13
CA LEU A 1047 -8.64 43.87 -49.91
C LEU A 1047 -7.73 42.72 -49.41
N VAL A 1048 -8.26 41.81 -48.58
CA VAL A 1048 -7.50 40.80 -47.81
C VAL A 1048 -7.47 39.43 -48.52
N THR A 1049 -7.98 39.33 -49.75
CA THR A 1049 -7.80 38.17 -50.66
C THR A 1049 -7.78 38.61 -52.12
N ALA A 1050 -6.95 39.60 -52.48
CA ALA A 1050 -6.74 39.94 -53.89
C ALA A 1050 -5.37 39.47 -54.40
N GLY A 1051 -5.24 38.17 -54.66
CA GLY A 1051 -4.20 37.66 -55.56
C GLY A 1051 -3.88 36.18 -55.44
N VAL A 1052 -4.55 35.35 -56.25
CA VAL A 1052 -4.04 34.36 -57.24
C VAL A 1052 -5.30 33.63 -57.79
N PRO A 1053 -5.40 33.26 -59.10
CA PRO A 1053 -6.64 32.83 -59.75
C PRO A 1053 -7.38 31.66 -59.11
#